data_AF-W3XA60-F1
#
_entry.id   AF-W3XA60-F1
#
_cell.length_a   1.000
_cell.length_b   1.000
_cell.length_c   1.000
_cell.angle_alpha   90.00
_cell.angle_beta   90.00
_cell.angle_gamma   90.00
#
_symmetry.space_group_name_H-M   'P 1'
#
loop_
_entity.id
_entity.type
_entity.pdbx_description
1 polymer ?
#
loop_
_entity_poly.entity_id
_entity_poly.type
_entity_poly.pdbx_seq_one_letter_code
_entity_poly.pdbx_strand_id
1 'polypeptide(L)'
;MGPFALVLVVVLVCLLWSSLRIALSISQSQSSDKYPINESATKSPSPRSVRLVQVHPPRGKEIETDIDIIAVHGLDTRSPDTWIWKSKTGDVNWLADNFMLPSRVGSARIFTCDWPANLFEHAAYSQKMFDESARLLLAGIEAQLRQSAPAKTQARPILFVASCLGGIILMKALVMARFNHNNIKTAVRGIVFLATPFRGTSFRDVAALAEPGLRLWAFLRNERVSKLVKEVMPSRELEDLVGDFTTVCRVDGYVECMVTFYETGMSSLPRKIFPWLPDFLSQKKPIVEESSGSLEIIRDRRLPLSRTHVQMNKFPSPNDGDYGVVVGQIERILEKIREDRYHERADSHIKNQHYATQMLEIERISTKRVSVETCYINLAIIKQPAEGGTQPAEVSLRRQLKSTSREGHGRIKIADLFDKHKNGNNRGSSPRRILIRGQAGVGKSTLCKKFVHDFKEHGLWNALFDRILWIPLRNLKTLANRDCNLEGMFHQEYFSQLDDGEIIAKEFWKYLKASKYEKTLFILDGLDEVYKESGDGSMSKLLGSLLEMPALIVTSRPQISLPVQNFDLELETIGFYPDQIDSYVKTVFAEKPEKVKRLHSVLQQHKLLRDLVRIPIQLDALCYIWDTDESSVSIGSQLQTMTGIYQAIAGSLWTKDILALGKKNNNGDIIEKGELQNLPLRRIEDFVPDEVCLLEGLAFTGMAYDMINFTRTNSMETFDRFSHMNSKFSPDNVLQRTSFLRTSNPSANSPVYHFLHLTFQEYFAARYFVRQWQARKPLILKSDNYSESVECFLRLHKYDASYDIFWRFVAGLLSTNNQTFTLELFQLIGQEPLDLVGPVHQRLLMHCLSEVSGEAKEGAFITERKKLEDKFADWLNLEVIFTNEANYSKRSSQRHL
;
A
#
# COMPACT_ATOMS: atom_id res chain seq x y z
N MET A 1 37.45 83.22 -16.82
CA MET A 1 37.83 82.00 -16.06
C MET A 1 39.11 82.32 -15.30
N GLY A 2 39.06 82.31 -13.97
CA GLY A 2 40.13 82.84 -13.13
C GLY A 2 41.34 81.90 -12.98
N PRO A 3 42.46 82.41 -12.43
CA PRO A 3 43.72 81.67 -12.24
C PRO A 3 43.57 80.38 -11.40
N PHE A 4 42.48 80.24 -10.63
CA PHE A 4 42.13 79.03 -9.89
C PHE A 4 41.79 77.81 -10.78
N ALA A 5 41.20 78.01 -11.96
CA ALA A 5 40.84 76.90 -12.86
C ALA A 5 42.07 76.29 -13.53
N LEU A 6 43.09 77.11 -13.82
CA LEU A 6 44.35 76.65 -14.41
C LEU A 6 45.18 75.85 -13.39
N VAL A 7 45.21 76.30 -12.13
CA VAL A 7 45.91 75.60 -11.04
C VAL A 7 45.25 74.24 -10.75
N LEU A 8 43.91 74.14 -10.78
CA LEU A 8 43.22 72.87 -10.55
C LEU A 8 43.50 71.85 -11.66
N VAL A 9 43.54 72.29 -12.92
CA VAL A 9 43.86 71.44 -14.08
C VAL A 9 45.33 70.99 -14.03
N VAL A 10 46.26 71.87 -13.66
CA VAL A 10 47.68 71.52 -13.51
C VAL A 10 47.88 70.52 -12.35
N VAL A 11 47.18 70.69 -11.23
CA VAL A 11 47.24 69.74 -10.11
C VAL A 11 46.65 68.37 -10.49
N LEU A 12 45.53 68.33 -11.22
CA LEU A 12 44.94 67.08 -11.72
C LEU A 12 45.85 66.37 -12.74
N VAL A 13 46.48 67.10 -13.66
CA VAL A 13 47.43 66.54 -14.62
C VAL A 13 48.69 66.02 -13.92
N CYS A 14 49.21 66.73 -12.91
CA CYS A 14 50.36 66.28 -12.11
C CYS A 14 50.04 65.04 -11.26
N LEU A 15 48.83 64.93 -10.71
CA LEU A 15 48.38 63.76 -9.94
C LEU A 15 48.12 62.54 -10.84
N LEU A 16 47.61 62.74 -12.05
CA LEU A 16 47.45 61.68 -13.06
C LEU A 16 48.81 61.20 -13.61
N TRP A 17 49.77 62.10 -13.78
CA TRP A 17 51.11 61.74 -14.25
C TRP A 17 51.95 61.04 -13.17
N SER A 18 51.80 61.42 -11.89
CA SER A 18 52.49 60.75 -10.78
C SER A 18 51.95 59.34 -10.54
N SER A 19 50.64 59.13 -10.64
CA SER A 19 50.02 57.80 -10.52
C SER A 19 50.35 56.90 -11.72
N LEU A 20 50.50 57.44 -12.94
CA LEU A 20 50.99 56.68 -14.10
C LEU A 20 52.47 56.27 -13.95
N ARG A 21 53.32 57.13 -13.35
CA ARG A 21 54.72 56.79 -13.04
C ARG A 21 54.84 55.70 -11.98
N ILE A 22 54.00 55.71 -10.95
CA ILE A 22 54.00 54.67 -9.90
C ILE A 22 53.55 53.33 -10.48
N ALA A 23 52.53 53.32 -11.34
CA ALA A 23 52.07 52.11 -12.03
C ALA A 23 53.14 51.50 -12.96
N LEU A 24 53.88 52.35 -13.68
CA LEU A 24 55.00 51.91 -14.53
C LEU A 24 56.22 51.45 -13.71
N SER A 25 56.46 52.04 -12.54
CA SER A 25 57.55 51.65 -11.63
C SER A 25 57.29 50.31 -10.93
N ILE A 26 56.04 49.96 -10.65
CA ILE A 26 55.66 48.66 -10.06
C ILE A 26 55.73 47.53 -11.11
N SER A 27 55.53 47.87 -12.39
CA SER A 27 55.66 46.92 -13.51
C SER A 27 57.10 46.50 -13.82
N GLN A 28 58.12 47.21 -13.34
CA GLN A 28 59.53 46.93 -13.65
C GLN A 28 60.32 46.25 -12.52
N SER A 29 59.71 46.00 -11.34
CA SER A 29 60.42 45.46 -10.16
C SER A 29 60.12 44.00 -9.81
N GLN A 30 59.45 43.23 -10.68
CA GLN A 30 59.28 41.78 -10.50
C GLN A 30 59.77 40.99 -11.72
N SER A 31 61.10 40.87 -11.84
CA SER A 31 61.73 39.94 -12.79
C SER A 31 63.04 39.34 -12.23
N SER A 32 62.92 38.45 -11.24
CA SER A 32 63.92 37.44 -10.80
C SER A 32 63.33 36.79 -9.53
N ASP A 33 62.83 35.55 -9.53
CA ASP A 33 63.65 34.34 -9.48
C ASP A 33 62.91 33.07 -9.98
N LYS A 34 63.72 32.08 -10.36
CA LYS A 34 63.40 30.87 -11.11
C LYS A 34 63.19 29.61 -10.22
N TYR A 35 62.12 28.87 -10.52
CA TYR A 35 61.97 27.39 -10.61
C TYR A 35 61.95 26.50 -9.32
N PRO A 36 61.25 25.32 -9.32
CA PRO A 36 61.02 24.45 -10.48
C PRO A 36 59.59 23.98 -10.80
N ILE A 37 59.55 23.53 -12.05
CA ILE A 37 58.51 22.88 -12.84
C ILE A 37 58.00 21.63 -12.12
N ASN A 38 56.67 21.50 -12.03
CA ASN A 38 56.03 20.20 -11.99
C ASN A 38 55.01 20.16 -13.12
N GLU A 39 55.28 19.31 -14.10
CA GLU A 39 54.40 19.00 -15.22
C GLU A 39 53.11 18.34 -14.72
N SER A 40 51.97 18.99 -14.92
CA SER A 40 50.74 18.30 -15.33
C SER A 40 49.63 19.31 -15.64
N ALA A 41 48.89 18.99 -16.70
CA ALA A 41 47.65 19.63 -17.17
C ALA A 41 47.79 20.94 -17.96
N THR A 42 48.32 20.82 -19.17
CA THR A 42 47.76 21.56 -20.31
C THR A 42 46.27 21.23 -20.46
N LYS A 43 45.39 22.10 -19.97
CA LYS A 43 43.99 22.17 -20.42
C LYS A 43 43.71 23.58 -20.90
N SER A 44 43.60 23.72 -22.21
CA SER A 44 42.93 24.84 -22.87
C SER A 44 41.56 25.10 -22.21
N PRO A 45 41.17 26.35 -21.91
CA PRO A 45 39.86 26.62 -21.33
C PRO A 45 38.79 26.55 -22.43
N SER A 46 38.09 25.42 -22.50
CA SER A 46 36.84 25.23 -23.23
C SER A 46 35.68 26.02 -22.54
N PRO A 47 34.56 26.32 -23.22
CA PRO A 47 33.62 27.37 -22.83
C PRO A 47 32.95 27.10 -21.48
N ARG A 48 32.99 28.08 -20.57
CA ARG A 48 32.47 28.01 -19.19
C ARG A 48 30.96 27.64 -19.15
N SER A 49 30.65 26.37 -18.91
CA SER A 49 29.31 25.81 -18.64
C SER A 49 28.90 26.07 -17.18
N VAL A 50 27.58 26.13 -16.90
CA VAL A 50 27.05 26.17 -15.53
C VAL A 50 27.37 24.86 -14.81
N ARG A 51 27.83 24.93 -13.56
CA ARG A 51 28.19 23.76 -12.75
C ARG A 51 27.53 23.83 -11.38
N LEU A 52 26.81 22.76 -11.03
CA LEU A 52 26.33 22.53 -9.67
C LEU A 52 27.38 21.72 -8.90
N VAL A 53 27.80 22.25 -7.74
CA VAL A 53 28.77 21.63 -6.86
C VAL A 53 28.08 21.28 -5.55
N GLN A 54 27.95 19.99 -5.26
CA GLN A 54 27.42 19.52 -3.97
C GLN A 54 28.43 19.85 -2.87
N VAL A 55 27.98 20.64 -1.90
CA VAL A 55 28.76 21.01 -0.70
C VAL A 55 28.29 20.24 0.54
N HIS A 56 27.06 19.72 0.53
CA HIS A 56 26.52 18.86 1.57
C HIS A 56 25.55 17.81 0.99
N PRO A 57 25.56 16.55 1.47
CA PRO A 57 26.58 15.95 2.31
C PRO A 57 27.92 15.83 1.56
N PRO A 58 29.07 15.65 2.25
CA PRO A 58 30.37 15.46 1.61
C PRO A 58 30.35 14.24 0.66
N ARG A 59 31.05 14.34 -0.46
CA ARG A 59 31.15 13.23 -1.44
C ARG A 59 31.70 11.97 -0.78
N GLY A 60 31.02 10.83 -0.98
CA GLY A 60 31.41 9.52 -0.43
C GLY A 60 30.66 9.10 0.83
N LYS A 61 29.76 9.93 1.37
CA LYS A 61 28.85 9.56 2.47
C LYS A 61 27.48 9.21 1.87
N GLU A 62 27.10 7.94 1.91
CA GLU A 62 25.76 7.50 1.50
C GLU A 62 24.75 7.85 2.60
N ILE A 63 24.13 9.02 2.47
CA ILE A 63 23.01 9.45 3.30
C ILE A 63 21.79 9.53 2.38
N GLU A 64 20.69 8.90 2.80
CA GLU A 64 19.42 9.04 2.10
C GLU A 64 18.96 10.50 2.19
N THR A 65 18.69 11.11 1.03
CA THR A 65 18.45 12.55 0.92
C THR A 65 17.14 12.85 0.21
N ASP A 66 16.42 13.88 0.66
CA ASP A 66 15.01 14.11 0.31
C ASP A 66 14.74 15.40 -0.49
N ILE A 67 15.55 16.44 -0.31
CA ILE A 67 15.40 17.78 -0.93
C ILE A 67 16.74 18.28 -1.48
N ASP A 68 16.70 19.02 -2.59
CA ASP A 68 17.87 19.75 -3.11
C ASP A 68 17.76 21.25 -2.83
N ILE A 69 18.75 21.80 -2.13
CA ILE A 69 18.92 23.24 -1.92
C ILE A 69 19.96 23.73 -2.92
N ILE A 70 19.60 24.68 -3.79
CA ILE A 70 20.50 25.21 -4.82
C ILE A 70 20.76 26.70 -4.56
N ALA A 71 21.99 27.02 -4.19
CA ALA A 71 22.44 28.38 -3.92
C ALA A 71 23.03 29.03 -5.18
N VAL A 72 22.40 30.11 -5.67
CA VAL A 72 22.78 30.85 -6.88
C VAL A 72 23.43 32.18 -6.51
N HIS A 73 24.70 32.35 -6.89
CA HIS A 73 25.47 33.55 -6.54
C HIS A 73 25.14 34.78 -7.41
N GLY A 74 25.57 35.96 -6.97
CA GLY A 74 25.39 37.24 -7.65
C GLY A 74 26.46 37.58 -8.70
N LEU A 75 26.41 38.81 -9.20
CA LEU A 75 27.37 39.36 -10.16
C LEU A 75 28.76 39.54 -9.53
N ASP A 76 29.81 39.27 -10.30
CA ASP A 76 31.23 39.37 -9.95
C ASP A 76 31.69 38.51 -8.76
N THR A 77 30.93 37.47 -8.44
CA THR A 77 31.30 36.49 -7.42
C THR A 77 31.30 35.09 -7.99
N ARG A 78 31.94 34.15 -7.28
CA ARG A 78 31.95 32.72 -7.60
C ARG A 78 31.83 31.92 -6.31
N SER A 79 31.41 30.67 -6.39
CA SER A 79 31.48 29.77 -5.24
C SER A 79 32.90 29.21 -5.09
N PRO A 80 33.37 28.93 -3.87
CA PRO A 80 32.66 29.08 -2.60
C PRO A 80 32.73 30.50 -1.99
N ASP A 81 33.60 31.38 -2.48
CA ASP A 81 33.89 32.71 -1.88
C ASP A 81 32.65 33.59 -1.61
N THR A 82 31.63 33.46 -2.45
CA THR A 82 30.34 34.14 -2.29
C THR A 82 29.72 33.90 -0.92
N TRP A 83 29.86 32.69 -0.40
CA TRP A 83 29.16 32.20 0.80
C TRP A 83 30.07 32.14 2.03
N ILE A 84 31.33 32.58 1.89
CA ILE A 84 32.32 32.56 2.97
C ILE A 84 32.36 33.90 3.69
N TRP A 85 32.18 33.87 5.00
CA TRP A 85 32.58 34.95 5.89
C TRP A 85 34.07 34.82 6.20
N LYS A 86 34.86 35.85 5.86
CA LYS A 86 36.30 35.88 6.16
C LYS A 86 36.56 36.58 7.49
N SER A 87 37.27 35.93 8.38
CA SER A 87 37.69 36.47 9.68
C SER A 87 39.16 36.17 9.95
N LYS A 88 39.78 36.96 10.84
CA LYS A 88 41.15 36.69 11.34
C LYS A 88 41.24 35.36 12.10
N THR A 89 40.12 34.87 12.61
CA THR A 89 40.02 33.65 13.42
C THR A 89 39.66 32.40 12.62
N GLY A 90 39.43 32.52 11.31
CA GLY A 90 39.00 31.43 10.43
C GLY A 90 37.87 31.84 9.50
N ASP A 91 37.82 31.20 8.33
CA ASP A 91 36.77 31.39 7.33
C ASP A 91 35.58 30.47 7.64
N VAL A 92 34.35 30.97 7.48
CA VAL A 92 33.10 30.22 7.75
C VAL A 92 32.26 30.15 6.48
N ASN A 93 31.97 28.95 5.98
CA ASN A 93 31.06 28.71 4.87
C ASN A 93 29.73 28.16 5.40
N TRP A 94 28.74 29.04 5.53
CA TRP A 94 27.47 28.67 6.16
C TRP A 94 26.66 27.60 5.40
N LEU A 95 26.96 27.35 4.12
CA LEU A 95 26.33 26.31 3.31
C LEU A 95 27.00 24.93 3.42
N ALA A 96 28.25 24.88 3.92
CA ALA A 96 29.08 23.66 3.93
C ALA A 96 29.50 23.22 5.34
N ASP A 97 29.68 24.17 6.26
CA ASP A 97 30.18 23.88 7.60
C ASP A 97 29.11 23.15 8.44
N ASN A 98 29.51 22.03 9.08
CA ASN A 98 28.58 21.12 9.76
C ASN A 98 27.73 21.75 10.86
N PHE A 99 28.19 22.85 11.48
CA PHE A 99 27.46 23.53 12.56
C PHE A 99 26.55 24.67 12.07
N MET A 100 26.55 24.97 10.76
CA MET A 100 25.77 26.03 10.13
C MET A 100 24.50 25.44 9.47
N LEU A 101 24.20 25.75 8.21
CA LEU A 101 22.96 25.28 7.56
C LEU A 101 22.85 23.75 7.54
N PRO A 102 23.92 22.96 7.27
CA PRO A 102 23.89 21.50 7.32
C PRO A 102 23.26 20.89 8.58
N SER A 103 23.48 21.44 9.78
CA SER A 103 22.90 20.90 11.03
C SER A 103 21.40 21.20 11.18
N ARG A 104 20.84 22.08 10.34
CA ARG A 104 19.49 22.63 10.46
C ARG A 104 18.53 22.09 9.40
N VAL A 105 19.06 21.57 8.29
CA VAL A 105 18.24 21.18 7.12
C VAL A 105 17.94 19.69 7.01
N GLY A 106 18.42 18.86 7.94
CA GLY A 106 18.18 17.41 7.95
C GLY A 106 18.78 16.71 6.72
N SER A 107 18.02 15.82 6.07
CA SER A 107 18.42 14.99 4.92
C SER A 107 18.49 15.75 3.57
N ALA A 108 18.68 17.08 3.59
CA ALA A 108 18.79 17.86 2.36
C ALA A 108 20.20 17.79 1.74
N ARG A 109 20.29 17.87 0.40
CA ARG A 109 21.54 18.14 -0.31
C ARG A 109 21.67 19.64 -0.54
N ILE A 110 22.87 20.19 -0.37
CA ILE A 110 23.15 21.59 -0.64
C ILE A 110 24.12 21.66 -1.81
N PHE A 111 23.74 22.42 -2.83
CA PHE A 111 24.52 22.71 -4.02
C PHE A 111 24.80 24.19 -4.12
N THR A 112 26.02 24.54 -4.52
CA THR A 112 26.31 25.87 -5.04
C THR A 112 26.29 25.83 -6.57
N CYS A 113 25.68 26.85 -7.19
CA CYS A 113 25.55 26.96 -8.64
C CYS A 113 26.51 28.01 -9.17
N ASP A 114 27.61 27.56 -9.79
CA ASP A 114 28.55 28.44 -10.46
C ASP A 114 28.08 28.71 -11.88
N TRP A 115 27.74 29.99 -12.13
CA TRP A 115 27.29 30.47 -13.43
C TRP A 115 28.17 31.64 -13.89
N PRO A 116 28.26 31.88 -15.21
CA PRO A 116 29.19 32.88 -15.77
C PRO A 116 28.73 34.32 -15.45
N ALA A 117 29.11 34.82 -14.28
CA ALA A 117 28.66 36.11 -13.73
C ALA A 117 29.76 37.18 -13.64
N ASN A 118 30.82 37.13 -14.45
CA ASN A 118 31.92 38.11 -14.33
C ASN A 118 31.44 39.53 -14.68
N LEU A 119 31.81 40.54 -13.88
CA LEU A 119 31.47 41.95 -14.17
C LEU A 119 32.26 42.49 -15.35
N PHE A 120 33.50 42.05 -15.49
CA PHE A 120 34.39 42.38 -16.59
C PHE A 120 34.65 41.13 -17.44
N GLU A 121 34.45 41.26 -18.73
CA GLU A 121 34.65 40.22 -19.73
C GLU A 121 35.79 40.62 -20.66
N HIS A 122 36.68 39.68 -20.95
CA HIS A 122 37.81 39.96 -21.84
C HIS A 122 37.31 40.33 -23.24
N ALA A 123 37.94 41.31 -23.89
CA ALA A 123 37.46 41.87 -25.15
C ALA A 123 37.35 40.84 -26.30
N ALA A 124 38.08 39.73 -26.20
CA ALA A 124 38.07 38.61 -27.15
C ALA A 124 36.87 37.65 -27.00
N TYR A 125 36.07 37.75 -25.92
CA TYR A 125 34.89 36.90 -25.72
C TYR A 125 33.61 37.59 -26.19
N SER A 126 32.67 36.80 -26.74
CA SER A 126 31.32 37.28 -27.03
C SER A 126 30.61 37.66 -25.72
N GLN A 127 30.07 38.87 -25.66
CA GLN A 127 29.28 39.29 -24.51
C GLN A 127 28.09 38.35 -24.31
N LYS A 128 27.93 37.80 -23.11
CA LYS A 128 26.79 36.94 -22.82
C LYS A 128 25.52 37.77 -22.66
N MET A 129 24.46 37.37 -23.35
CA MET A 129 23.15 38.02 -23.24
C MET A 129 22.39 37.47 -22.03
N PHE A 130 21.47 38.27 -21.50
CA PHE A 130 20.62 37.93 -20.38
C PHE A 130 19.90 36.58 -20.56
N ASP A 131 19.27 36.39 -21.72
CA ASP A 131 18.59 35.14 -22.10
C ASP A 131 19.53 33.94 -22.17
N GLU A 132 20.77 34.14 -22.64
CA GLU A 132 21.75 33.06 -22.77
C GLU A 132 22.20 32.57 -21.38
N SER A 133 22.45 33.49 -20.46
CA SER A 133 22.78 33.17 -19.06
C SER A 133 21.65 32.42 -18.37
N ALA A 134 20.39 32.82 -18.59
CA ALA A 134 19.22 32.11 -18.06
C ALA A 134 19.08 30.69 -18.66
N ARG A 135 19.30 30.50 -19.96
CA ARG A 135 19.29 29.16 -20.59
C ARG A 135 20.40 28.27 -20.06
N LEU A 136 21.60 28.81 -19.87
CA LEU A 136 22.72 28.05 -19.32
C LEU A 136 22.44 27.63 -17.88
N LEU A 137 21.84 28.51 -17.06
CA LEU A 137 21.41 28.18 -15.70
C LEU A 137 20.38 27.05 -15.71
N LEU A 138 19.37 27.16 -16.57
CA LEU A 138 18.31 26.16 -16.71
C LEU A 138 18.87 24.79 -17.12
N ALA A 139 19.74 24.76 -18.14
CA ALA A 139 20.38 23.53 -18.60
C ALA A 139 21.24 22.86 -17.51
N GLY A 140 21.93 23.64 -16.69
CA GLY A 140 22.68 23.14 -15.54
C GLY A 140 21.80 22.46 -14.50
N ILE A 141 20.66 23.07 -14.16
CA ILE A 141 19.67 22.52 -13.23
C ILE A 141 19.04 21.23 -13.78
N GLU A 142 18.68 21.20 -15.06
CA GLU A 142 18.11 20.01 -15.69
C GLU A 142 19.07 18.82 -15.70
N ALA A 143 20.35 19.06 -15.98
CA ALA A 143 21.37 18.01 -15.95
C ALA A 143 21.44 17.36 -14.56
N GLN A 144 21.32 18.15 -13.49
CA GLN A 144 21.32 17.66 -12.12
C GLN A 144 20.05 16.85 -11.78
N LEU A 145 18.89 17.32 -12.22
CA LEU A 145 17.62 16.60 -12.05
C LEU A 145 17.67 15.21 -12.71
N ARG A 146 18.26 15.11 -13.91
CA ARG A 146 18.44 13.82 -14.61
C ARG A 146 19.39 12.87 -13.88
N GLN A 147 20.47 13.38 -13.29
CA GLN A 147 21.39 12.56 -12.50
C GLN A 147 20.79 12.08 -11.18
N SER A 148 19.77 12.77 -10.67
CA SER A 148 19.17 12.51 -9.36
C SER A 148 17.90 11.64 -9.41
N ALA A 149 17.39 11.30 -10.59
CA ALA A 149 16.15 10.56 -10.78
C ALA A 149 16.41 9.07 -11.08
N PRO A 150 15.93 8.12 -10.25
CA PRO A 150 15.74 6.73 -10.68
C PRO A 150 14.71 6.70 -11.81
N ALA A 151 14.85 5.75 -12.75
CA ALA A 151 14.09 5.70 -14.01
C ALA A 151 12.54 5.62 -13.91
N LYS A 152 11.94 5.72 -12.71
CA LYS A 152 10.48 5.61 -12.49
C LYS A 152 9.89 6.48 -11.36
N THR A 153 10.60 7.48 -10.82
CA THR A 153 10.10 8.32 -9.70
C THR A 153 10.05 9.81 -10.03
N GLN A 154 9.09 10.52 -9.40
CA GLN A 154 8.86 11.97 -9.48
C GLN A 154 10.12 12.77 -9.11
N ALA A 155 10.33 13.93 -9.74
CA ALA A 155 11.52 14.75 -9.56
C ALA A 155 11.67 15.24 -8.10
N ARG A 156 12.89 15.21 -7.56
CA ARG A 156 13.17 15.69 -6.19
C ARG A 156 12.85 17.18 -6.04
N PRO A 157 12.22 17.61 -4.94
CA PRO A 157 11.95 19.02 -4.69
C PRO A 157 13.21 19.87 -4.59
N ILE A 158 13.11 21.09 -5.12
CA ILE A 158 14.18 22.09 -5.14
C ILE A 158 13.74 23.31 -4.32
N LEU A 159 14.62 23.74 -3.41
CA LEU A 159 14.61 25.04 -2.77
C LEU A 159 15.76 25.89 -3.33
N PHE A 160 15.47 27.04 -3.91
CA PHE A 160 16.52 27.97 -4.36
C PHE A 160 16.88 28.99 -3.29
N VAL A 161 18.17 29.30 -3.17
CA VAL A 161 18.68 30.45 -2.41
C VAL A 161 19.47 31.34 -3.38
N ALA A 162 18.87 32.42 -3.86
CA ALA A 162 19.47 33.27 -4.88
C ALA A 162 19.86 34.64 -4.33
N SER A 163 21.04 35.14 -4.71
CA SER A 163 21.55 36.44 -4.25
C SER A 163 21.74 37.43 -5.40
N CYS A 164 21.37 38.70 -5.18
CA CYS A 164 21.62 39.81 -6.11
C CYS A 164 21.12 39.50 -7.54
N LEU A 165 21.94 39.74 -8.56
CA LEU A 165 21.63 39.46 -9.97
C LEU A 165 21.32 37.97 -10.22
N GLY A 166 21.86 37.05 -9.42
CA GLY A 166 21.55 35.63 -9.51
C GLY A 166 20.05 35.36 -9.34
N GLY A 167 19.36 36.16 -8.52
CA GLY A 167 17.90 36.11 -8.37
C GLY A 167 17.14 36.52 -9.64
N ILE A 168 17.60 37.57 -10.33
CA ILE A 168 16.98 38.03 -11.60
C ILE A 168 17.19 36.99 -12.72
N ILE A 169 18.38 36.39 -12.79
CA ILE A 169 18.68 35.32 -13.75
C ILE A 169 17.85 34.07 -13.45
N LEU A 170 17.67 33.71 -12.18
CA LEU A 170 16.80 32.61 -11.77
C LEU A 170 15.34 32.87 -12.17
N MET A 171 14.81 34.07 -11.92
CA MET A 171 13.46 34.45 -12.36
C MET A 171 13.29 34.27 -13.86
N LYS A 172 14.23 34.78 -14.65
CA LYS A 172 14.21 34.63 -16.12
C LYS A 172 14.25 33.17 -16.54
N ALA A 173 15.11 32.36 -15.91
CA ALA A 173 15.17 30.92 -16.18
C ALA A 173 13.84 30.22 -15.87
N LEU A 174 13.18 30.54 -14.76
CA LEU A 174 11.88 29.97 -14.39
C LEU A 174 10.74 30.42 -15.31
N VAL A 175 10.73 31.69 -15.74
CA VAL A 175 9.79 32.19 -16.76
C VAL A 175 9.99 31.47 -18.09
N MET A 176 11.24 31.25 -18.51
CA MET A 176 11.56 30.49 -19.73
C MET A 176 11.18 29.01 -19.61
N ALA A 177 11.33 28.42 -18.41
CA ALA A 177 10.92 27.05 -18.13
C ALA A 177 9.41 26.83 -18.30
N ARG A 178 8.61 27.91 -18.22
CA ARG A 178 7.14 27.86 -18.28
C ARG A 178 6.59 27.16 -19.54
N PHE A 179 7.28 27.20 -20.67
CA PHE A 179 6.72 26.64 -21.91
C PHE A 179 7.30 25.28 -22.28
N ASN A 180 8.56 25.01 -21.93
CA ASN A 180 9.30 23.88 -22.52
C ASN A 180 9.88 22.88 -21.51
N HIS A 181 9.73 23.11 -20.19
CA HIS A 181 10.48 22.35 -19.18
C HIS A 181 9.62 21.90 -17.98
N ASN A 182 8.77 20.88 -18.19
CA ASN A 182 7.84 20.40 -17.14
C ASN A 182 8.54 19.86 -15.88
N ASN A 183 9.71 19.23 -15.99
CA ASN A 183 10.39 18.61 -14.85
C ASN A 183 10.85 19.64 -13.81
N ILE A 184 11.32 20.81 -14.25
CA ILE A 184 11.75 21.89 -13.34
C ILE A 184 10.53 22.49 -12.64
N LYS A 185 9.45 22.77 -13.38
CA LYS A 185 8.22 23.33 -12.80
C LYS A 185 7.70 22.51 -11.63
N THR A 186 7.69 21.19 -11.78
CA THR A 186 7.21 20.26 -10.75
C THR A 186 8.19 20.09 -9.60
N ALA A 187 9.48 20.31 -9.83
CA ALA A 187 10.52 20.16 -8.82
C ALA A 187 10.65 21.38 -7.92
N VAL A 188 10.53 22.61 -8.44
CA VAL A 188 10.70 23.81 -7.62
C VAL A 188 9.56 23.95 -6.63
N ARG A 189 9.89 24.02 -5.33
CA ARG A 189 8.91 24.16 -4.25
C ARG A 189 9.14 25.38 -3.35
N GLY A 190 10.30 26.02 -3.41
CA GLY A 190 10.53 27.25 -2.65
C GLY A 190 11.69 28.09 -3.19
N ILE A 191 11.66 29.40 -2.89
CA ILE A 191 12.67 30.36 -3.34
C ILE A 191 12.96 31.38 -2.23
N VAL A 192 14.22 31.54 -1.89
CA VAL A 192 14.76 32.52 -0.96
C VAL A 192 15.60 33.52 -1.74
N PHE A 193 15.21 34.80 -1.73
CA PHE A 193 15.97 35.87 -2.38
C PHE A 193 16.73 36.70 -1.35
N LEU A 194 18.03 36.89 -1.58
CA LEU A 194 18.93 37.70 -0.76
C LEU A 194 19.37 38.95 -1.54
N ALA A 195 18.80 40.12 -1.20
CA ALA A 195 19.06 41.41 -1.85
C ALA A 195 18.95 41.37 -3.38
N THR A 196 17.88 40.76 -3.90
CA THR A 196 17.60 40.72 -5.35
C THR A 196 16.90 42.01 -5.78
N PRO A 197 17.43 42.78 -6.75
CA PRO A 197 16.91 44.11 -7.10
C PRO A 197 15.75 44.03 -8.10
N PHE A 198 14.55 43.64 -7.65
CA PHE A 198 13.38 43.47 -8.52
C PHE A 198 12.91 44.76 -9.21
N ARG A 199 13.23 45.95 -8.67
CA ARG A 199 12.92 47.26 -9.28
C ARG A 199 14.16 48.06 -9.66
N GLY A 200 15.29 47.36 -9.83
CA GLY A 200 16.61 47.94 -10.00
C GLY A 200 17.15 48.58 -8.72
N THR A 201 18.41 48.98 -8.72
CA THR A 201 19.07 49.50 -7.50
C THR A 201 18.66 50.93 -7.14
N SER A 202 18.74 51.29 -5.86
CA SER A 202 18.40 52.62 -5.31
C SER A 202 19.36 53.74 -5.77
N PHE A 203 20.46 53.37 -6.41
CA PHE A 203 21.52 54.29 -6.89
C PHE A 203 21.24 54.82 -8.32
N ARG A 204 19.98 55.19 -8.61
CA ARG A 204 19.54 55.70 -9.93
C ARG A 204 20.39 56.89 -10.41
N ASP A 205 20.74 57.80 -9.51
CA ASP A 205 21.49 59.03 -9.84
C ASP A 205 23.01 58.80 -9.95
N VAL A 206 23.54 57.76 -9.30
CA VAL A 206 24.98 57.44 -9.29
C VAL A 206 25.36 56.55 -10.46
N ALA A 207 24.42 55.78 -11.01
CA ALA A 207 24.70 54.90 -12.14
C ALA A 207 25.12 55.67 -13.41
N ALA A 208 24.61 56.90 -13.61
CA ALA A 208 25.04 57.82 -14.65
C ALA A 208 26.49 58.32 -14.49
N LEU A 209 27.02 58.34 -13.26
CA LEU A 209 28.41 58.68 -12.93
C LEU A 209 29.32 57.44 -12.88
N ALA A 210 28.78 56.27 -12.51
CA ALA A 210 29.51 55.02 -12.35
C ALA A 210 29.72 54.26 -13.67
N GLU A 211 28.77 54.29 -14.61
CA GLU A 211 28.90 53.61 -15.91
C GLU A 211 30.09 54.14 -16.75
N PRO A 212 30.31 55.47 -16.90
CA PRO A 212 31.50 55.98 -17.58
C PRO A 212 32.80 55.59 -16.87
N GLY A 213 32.80 55.60 -15.52
CA GLY A 213 33.95 55.20 -14.71
C GLY A 213 34.31 53.72 -14.84
N LEU A 214 33.31 52.82 -14.83
CA LEU A 214 33.48 51.38 -15.03
C LEU A 214 33.96 51.06 -16.45
N ARG A 215 33.45 51.75 -17.47
CA ARG A 215 33.91 51.61 -18.85
C ARG A 215 35.35 52.09 -19.02
N LEU A 216 35.72 53.19 -18.38
CA LEU A 216 37.10 53.70 -18.37
C LEU A 216 38.04 52.71 -17.65
N TRP A 217 37.62 52.16 -16.52
CA TRP A 217 38.37 51.14 -15.79
C TRP A 217 38.55 49.83 -16.58
N ALA A 218 37.50 49.40 -17.27
CA ALA A 218 37.56 48.23 -18.15
C ALA A 218 38.52 48.48 -19.33
N PHE A 219 38.46 49.67 -19.94
CA PHE A 219 39.39 50.08 -21.00
C PHE A 219 40.84 50.07 -20.54
N LEU A 220 41.14 50.58 -19.34
CA LEU A 220 42.49 50.56 -18.75
C LEU A 220 43.02 49.14 -18.49
N ARG A 221 42.15 48.14 -18.39
CA ARG A 221 42.49 46.71 -18.16
C ARG A 221 42.34 45.83 -19.39
N ASN A 222 42.06 46.41 -20.57
CA ASN A 222 41.74 45.68 -21.80
C ASN A 222 40.55 44.71 -21.67
N GLU A 223 39.53 45.13 -20.92
CA GLU A 223 38.29 44.39 -20.65
C GLU A 223 37.06 45.21 -21.06
N ARG A 224 35.88 44.57 -21.08
CA ARG A 224 34.57 45.22 -21.31
C ARG A 224 33.64 44.92 -20.15
N VAL A 225 32.82 45.90 -19.76
CA VAL A 225 31.76 45.70 -18.76
C VAL A 225 30.70 44.76 -19.34
N SER A 226 30.28 43.76 -18.56
CA SER A 226 29.26 42.79 -18.97
C SER A 226 27.93 43.49 -19.27
N LYS A 227 27.21 43.02 -20.30
CA LYS A 227 25.87 43.55 -20.62
C LYS A 227 24.87 43.28 -19.49
N LEU A 228 25.12 42.27 -18.65
CA LEU A 228 24.28 41.89 -17.53
C LEU A 228 24.12 42.97 -16.45
N VAL A 229 25.04 43.95 -16.39
CA VAL A 229 24.93 45.09 -15.47
C VAL A 229 23.69 45.95 -15.77
N LYS A 230 23.30 46.04 -17.05
CA LYS A 230 22.15 46.85 -17.47
C LYS A 230 20.82 46.28 -16.97
N GLU A 231 20.76 44.97 -16.69
CA GLU A 231 19.57 44.28 -16.20
C GLU A 231 19.27 44.57 -14.73
N VAL A 232 20.21 45.16 -14.00
CA VAL A 232 20.06 45.59 -12.59
C VAL A 232 19.62 47.06 -12.49
N MET A 233 19.51 47.73 -13.64
CA MET A 233 19.04 49.10 -13.76
C MET A 233 17.51 49.09 -13.92
N PRO A 234 16.78 50.08 -13.38
CA PRO A 234 15.34 50.18 -13.62
C PRO A 234 15.06 50.26 -15.12
N SER A 235 14.34 49.28 -15.66
CA SER A 235 13.94 49.19 -17.07
C SER A 235 12.54 48.61 -17.19
N ARG A 236 11.85 48.90 -18.30
CA ARG A 236 10.55 48.26 -18.61
C ARG A 236 10.68 46.74 -18.73
N GLU A 237 11.79 46.27 -19.28
CA GLU A 237 12.09 44.84 -19.46
C GLU A 237 12.18 44.09 -18.12
N LEU A 238 12.74 44.73 -17.08
CA LEU A 238 12.79 44.17 -15.74
C LEU A 238 11.41 44.15 -15.07
N GLU A 239 10.61 45.21 -15.26
CA GLU A 239 9.23 45.26 -14.77
C GLU A 239 8.36 44.17 -15.42
N ASP A 240 8.48 43.99 -16.74
CA ASP A 240 7.80 42.93 -17.49
C ASP A 240 8.20 41.54 -16.98
N LEU A 241 9.50 41.31 -16.75
CA LEU A 241 9.99 40.05 -16.19
C LEU A 241 9.43 39.76 -14.79
N VAL A 242 9.34 40.78 -13.92
CA VAL A 242 8.74 40.63 -12.59
C VAL A 242 7.24 40.30 -12.71
N GLY A 243 6.53 40.89 -13.67
CA GLY A 243 5.14 40.58 -13.98
C GLY A 243 4.95 39.13 -14.43
N ASP A 244 5.76 38.68 -15.38
CA ASP A 244 5.75 37.30 -15.88
C ASP A 244 6.08 36.29 -14.78
N PHE A 245 7.11 36.57 -13.98
CA PHE A 245 7.50 35.73 -12.86
C PHE A 245 6.41 35.67 -11.78
N THR A 246 5.75 36.79 -11.50
CA THR A 246 4.61 36.84 -10.58
C THR A 246 3.47 35.94 -11.07
N THR A 247 3.23 35.91 -12.39
CA THR A 247 2.25 35.02 -13.01
C THR A 247 2.65 33.55 -12.84
N VAL A 248 3.92 33.21 -13.10
CA VAL A 248 4.47 31.87 -12.87
C VAL A 248 4.26 31.44 -11.41
N CYS A 249 4.61 32.30 -10.45
CA CYS A 249 4.46 31.98 -9.02
C CYS A 249 3.01 31.70 -8.62
N ARG A 250 2.02 32.39 -9.20
CA ARG A 250 0.60 32.15 -8.92
C ARG A 250 0.10 30.83 -9.50
N VAL A 251 0.48 30.55 -10.75
CA VAL A 251 0.01 29.35 -11.46
C VAL A 251 0.68 28.09 -10.91
N ASP A 252 1.98 28.16 -10.65
CA ASP A 252 2.79 27.02 -10.22
C ASP A 252 2.90 26.90 -8.68
N GLY A 253 2.23 27.78 -7.92
CA GLY A 253 2.06 27.65 -6.47
C GLY A 253 3.25 28.10 -5.61
N TYR A 254 4.21 28.86 -6.14
CA TYR A 254 5.45 29.23 -5.43
C TYR A 254 5.25 30.27 -4.31
N VAL A 255 4.10 30.96 -4.27
CA VAL A 255 3.86 32.12 -3.39
C VAL A 255 4.01 31.81 -1.91
N GLU A 256 3.58 30.63 -1.47
CA GLU A 256 3.55 30.27 -0.04
C GLU A 256 4.94 29.93 0.51
N CYS A 257 5.84 29.48 -0.36
CA CYS A 257 7.20 29.06 -0.04
C CYS A 257 8.26 30.01 -0.62
N MET A 258 7.91 31.29 -0.78
CA MET A 258 8.79 32.34 -1.26
C MET A 258 9.02 33.41 -0.18
N VAL A 259 10.28 33.82 -0.03
CA VAL A 259 10.71 34.86 0.92
C VAL A 259 11.74 35.79 0.27
N THR A 260 11.68 37.08 0.58
CA THR A 260 12.61 38.08 0.08
C THR A 260 13.25 38.85 1.21
N PHE A 261 14.58 38.96 1.17
CA PHE A 261 15.38 39.72 2.12
C PHE A 261 15.94 40.98 1.46
N TYR A 262 15.81 42.12 2.14
CA TYR A 262 16.36 43.40 1.70
C TYR A 262 17.37 43.93 2.73
N GLU A 263 18.28 44.79 2.27
CA GLU A 263 19.37 45.29 3.10
C GLU A 263 18.97 46.58 3.82
N THR A 264 19.37 46.73 5.09
CA THR A 264 19.26 48.01 5.83
C THR A 264 20.62 48.65 6.08
N GLY A 265 21.72 47.93 5.80
CA GLY A 265 23.08 48.44 5.92
C GLY A 265 23.43 49.42 4.80
N MET A 266 24.12 50.49 5.16
CA MET A 266 24.49 51.55 4.23
C MET A 266 25.75 51.19 3.42
N SER A 267 25.65 51.23 2.10
CA SER A 267 26.76 50.96 1.18
C SER A 267 27.21 52.23 0.45
N SER A 268 28.48 52.30 0.03
CA SER A 268 29.00 53.34 -0.87
C SER A 268 29.63 52.71 -2.11
N LEU A 269 28.92 52.79 -3.23
CA LEU A 269 29.39 52.30 -4.53
C LEU A 269 30.58 53.13 -5.10
N PRO A 270 30.56 54.47 -5.09
CA PRO A 270 31.64 55.29 -5.67
C PRO A 270 33.00 55.07 -5.00
N ARG A 271 33.03 54.93 -3.68
CA ARG A 271 34.28 54.65 -2.95
C ARG A 271 34.81 53.24 -3.12
N LYS A 272 33.94 52.29 -3.45
CA LYS A 272 34.35 50.91 -3.75
C LYS A 272 35.08 50.84 -5.10
N ILE A 273 34.66 51.64 -6.08
CA ILE A 273 35.27 51.73 -7.41
C ILE A 273 36.48 52.68 -7.39
N PHE A 274 36.41 53.77 -6.64
CA PHE A 274 37.48 54.77 -6.49
C PHE A 274 37.76 55.00 -4.99
N PRO A 275 38.66 54.22 -4.37
CA PRO A 275 38.97 54.31 -2.94
C PRO A 275 39.44 55.71 -2.47
N TRP A 276 39.95 56.52 -3.40
CA TRP A 276 40.46 57.86 -3.18
C TRP A 276 39.39 58.96 -3.20
N LEU A 277 38.10 58.63 -3.40
CA LEU A 277 37.02 59.63 -3.45
C LEU A 277 36.76 60.27 -2.06
N PRO A 278 36.74 61.61 -1.94
CA PRO A 278 36.42 62.33 -0.69
C PRO A 278 35.07 61.95 -0.08
N ASP A 279 34.98 61.95 1.27
CA ASP A 279 33.78 61.54 2.03
C ASP A 279 32.52 62.30 1.62
N PHE A 280 32.65 63.60 1.35
CA PHE A 280 31.52 64.46 1.00
C PHE A 280 30.88 64.14 -0.36
N LEU A 281 31.57 63.40 -1.23
CA LEU A 281 31.06 62.94 -2.54
C LEU A 281 30.44 61.53 -2.47
N SER A 282 30.52 60.86 -1.32
CA SER A 282 30.05 59.49 -1.12
C SER A 282 28.66 59.47 -0.49
N GLN A 283 27.59 59.46 -1.30
CA GLN A 283 26.25 59.14 -0.80
C GLN A 283 26.21 57.67 -0.33
N LYS A 284 26.01 57.47 0.98
CA LYS A 284 25.81 56.14 1.57
C LYS A 284 24.31 55.81 1.56
N LYS A 285 23.92 54.74 0.86
CA LYS A 285 22.53 54.24 0.79
C LYS A 285 22.53 52.71 0.72
N PRO A 286 21.48 52.01 1.20
CA PRO A 286 21.30 50.59 0.89
C PRO A 286 21.16 50.41 -0.63
N ILE A 287 21.84 49.43 -1.24
CA ILE A 287 21.79 49.22 -2.70
C ILE A 287 20.43 48.66 -3.14
N VAL A 288 19.89 47.75 -2.34
CA VAL A 288 18.60 47.08 -2.50
C VAL A 288 17.77 47.30 -1.25
N GLU A 289 17.17 48.48 -1.18
CA GLU A 289 16.17 48.84 -0.16
C GLU A 289 14.87 48.05 -0.34
N GLU A 290 13.97 48.12 0.65
CA GLU A 290 12.70 47.38 0.66
C GLU A 290 11.91 47.53 -0.64
N SER A 291 11.83 48.74 -1.19
CA SER A 291 11.07 49.04 -2.41
C SER A 291 11.58 48.25 -3.63
N SER A 292 12.88 47.96 -3.68
CA SER A 292 13.55 47.22 -4.75
C SER A 292 13.68 45.73 -4.44
N GLY A 293 13.95 45.39 -3.19
CA GLY A 293 14.17 44.03 -2.71
C GLY A 293 12.91 43.23 -2.43
N SER A 294 11.73 43.78 -2.69
CA SER A 294 10.45 43.17 -2.34
C SER A 294 9.56 42.90 -3.55
N LEU A 295 8.89 41.75 -3.53
CA LEU A 295 7.85 41.40 -4.49
C LEU A 295 6.44 41.67 -3.93
N GLU A 296 5.57 42.27 -4.74
CA GLU A 296 4.22 42.67 -4.30
C GLU A 296 3.35 41.50 -3.82
N ILE A 297 3.56 40.33 -4.43
CA ILE A 297 2.79 39.11 -4.19
C ILE A 297 3.02 38.48 -2.79
N ILE A 298 4.09 38.84 -2.09
CA ILE A 298 4.45 38.31 -0.77
C ILE A 298 4.64 39.44 0.25
N ARG A 299 3.53 40.09 0.66
CA ARG A 299 3.57 41.26 1.55
C ARG A 299 4.08 40.97 2.96
N ASP A 300 3.78 39.78 3.47
CA ASP A 300 4.04 39.32 4.84
C ASP A 300 5.40 38.64 5.03
N ARG A 301 6.13 38.38 3.94
CA ARG A 301 7.42 37.65 3.94
C ARG A 301 8.57 38.44 3.31
N ARG A 302 8.56 39.76 3.55
CA ARG A 302 9.66 40.69 3.24
C ARG A 302 10.39 41.01 4.52
N LEU A 303 11.64 40.58 4.64
CA LEU A 303 12.35 40.65 5.90
C LEU A 303 13.64 41.50 5.74
N PRO A 304 13.88 42.47 6.64
CA PRO A 304 15.12 43.23 6.64
C PRO A 304 16.27 42.40 7.19
N LEU A 305 17.49 42.60 6.67
CA LEU A 305 18.73 42.15 7.32
C LEU A 305 19.63 43.35 7.60
N SER A 306 20.25 43.38 8.78
CA SER A 306 21.10 44.49 9.26
C SER A 306 22.51 44.44 8.67
N ARG A 307 22.59 44.35 7.33
CA ARG A 307 23.80 44.05 6.56
C ARG A 307 23.95 44.96 5.36
N THR A 308 25.20 45.14 4.93
CA THR A 308 25.51 45.74 3.63
C THR A 308 25.31 44.73 2.50
N HIS A 309 25.10 45.20 1.27
CA HIS A 309 24.83 44.37 0.10
C HIS A 309 25.80 43.18 -0.06
N VAL A 310 27.10 43.42 0.15
CA VAL A 310 28.15 42.40 -0.01
C VAL A 310 28.22 41.38 1.12
N GLN A 311 27.46 41.59 2.20
CA GLN A 311 27.37 40.75 3.39
C GLN A 311 26.02 40.02 3.51
N MET A 312 25.08 40.26 2.60
CA MET A 312 23.71 39.69 2.63
C MET A 312 23.68 38.15 2.56
N ASN A 313 24.79 37.53 2.13
CA ASN A 313 24.93 36.10 1.90
C ASN A 313 26.11 35.48 2.68
N LYS A 314 26.65 36.17 3.69
CA LYS A 314 27.84 35.74 4.46
C LYS A 314 27.59 35.81 5.95
N PHE A 315 27.61 34.68 6.65
CA PHE A 315 27.28 34.63 8.08
C PHE A 315 28.47 34.14 8.91
N PRO A 316 28.85 34.85 9.99
CA PRO A 316 30.05 34.55 10.76
C PRO A 316 29.90 33.37 11.73
N SER A 317 28.69 33.07 12.20
CA SER A 317 28.44 32.00 13.17
C SER A 317 26.96 31.61 13.25
N PRO A 318 26.61 30.47 13.89
CA PRO A 318 25.23 30.07 14.12
C PRO A 318 24.44 31.01 15.06
N ASN A 319 25.16 31.80 15.88
CA ASN A 319 24.57 32.74 16.83
C ASN A 319 24.32 34.13 16.24
N ASP A 320 24.63 34.32 14.96
CA ASP A 320 24.35 35.56 14.25
C ASP A 320 22.83 35.75 14.09
N GLY A 321 22.30 36.90 14.49
CA GLY A 321 20.85 37.15 14.48
C GLY A 321 20.26 37.08 13.07
N ASP A 322 20.91 37.71 12.08
CA ASP A 322 20.45 37.70 10.69
C ASP A 322 20.56 36.29 10.07
N TYR A 323 21.58 35.50 10.45
CA TYR A 323 21.65 34.08 10.09
C TYR A 323 20.44 33.31 10.61
N GLY A 324 20.08 33.53 11.89
CA GLY A 324 18.92 32.92 12.51
C GLY A 324 17.62 33.23 11.77
N VAL A 325 17.43 34.47 11.30
CA VAL A 325 16.25 34.85 10.50
C VAL A 325 16.24 34.13 9.15
N VAL A 326 17.36 34.10 8.42
CA VAL A 326 17.43 33.45 7.10
C VAL A 326 17.21 31.94 7.21
N VAL A 327 17.91 31.29 8.14
CA VAL A 327 17.80 29.83 8.31
C VAL A 327 16.45 29.43 8.86
N GLY A 328 15.85 30.20 9.77
CA GLY A 328 14.50 29.94 10.26
C GLY A 328 13.45 29.96 9.13
N GLN A 329 13.60 30.82 8.13
CA GLN A 329 12.72 30.80 6.95
C GLN A 329 13.01 29.61 6.02
N ILE A 330 14.29 29.22 5.86
CA ILE A 330 14.65 28.01 5.12
C ILE A 330 14.03 26.78 5.77
N GLU A 331 14.18 26.61 7.08
CA GLU A 331 13.58 25.50 7.84
C GLU A 331 12.07 25.44 7.68
N ARG A 332 11.37 26.57 7.90
CA ARG A 332 9.92 26.66 7.72
C ARG A 332 9.48 26.23 6.32
N ILE A 333 10.24 26.61 5.29
CA ILE A 333 9.95 26.20 3.91
C ILE A 333 10.22 24.71 3.72
N LEU A 334 11.33 24.17 4.25
CA LEU A 334 11.67 22.75 4.14
C LEU A 334 10.66 21.85 4.88
N GLU A 335 10.22 22.25 6.07
CA GLU A 335 9.16 21.56 6.82
C GLU A 335 7.89 21.46 5.98
N LYS A 336 7.44 22.58 5.41
CA LYS A 336 6.28 22.58 4.52
C LYS A 336 6.45 21.69 3.28
N ILE A 337 7.63 21.71 2.65
CA ILE A 337 7.94 20.84 1.49
C ILE A 337 7.90 19.35 1.88
N ARG A 338 8.27 19.01 3.12
CA ARG A 338 8.21 17.65 3.65
C ARG A 338 6.78 17.26 4.02
N GLU A 339 6.03 18.17 4.64
CA GLU A 339 4.62 18.01 4.99
C GLU A 339 3.76 17.68 3.77
N ASP A 340 3.95 18.45 2.69
CA ASP A 340 3.27 18.25 1.42
C ASP A 340 3.59 16.87 0.79
N ARG A 341 4.59 16.13 1.26
CA ARG A 341 4.96 14.80 0.74
C ARG A 341 4.64 13.63 1.66
N TYR A 342 4.05 13.84 2.83
CA TYR A 342 3.67 12.72 3.69
C TYR A 342 2.65 11.80 3.02
N HIS A 343 1.72 12.35 2.24
CA HIS A 343 0.77 11.54 1.49
C HIS A 343 1.43 10.77 0.33
N GLU A 344 2.38 11.37 -0.41
CA GLU A 344 3.16 10.68 -1.45
C GLU A 344 4.01 9.55 -0.87
N ARG A 345 4.60 9.78 0.32
CA ARG A 345 5.39 8.78 1.04
C ARG A 345 4.50 7.66 1.58
N ALA A 346 3.33 7.99 2.12
CA ALA A 346 2.31 7.03 2.53
C ALA A 346 1.89 6.13 1.36
N ASP A 347 1.56 6.74 0.21
CA ASP A 347 1.17 6.03 -1.02
C ASP A 347 2.28 5.11 -1.54
N SER A 348 3.51 5.62 -1.56
CA SER A 348 4.68 4.85 -1.97
C SER A 348 4.94 3.67 -1.03
N HIS A 349 4.79 3.88 0.29
CA HIS A 349 4.96 2.83 1.28
C HIS A 349 3.90 1.74 1.13
N ILE A 350 2.62 2.12 1.03
CA ILE A 350 1.51 1.17 0.82
C ILE A 350 1.74 0.37 -0.47
N LYS A 351 2.06 1.04 -1.58
CA LYS A 351 2.24 0.39 -2.88
C LYS A 351 3.45 -0.56 -2.95
N ASN A 352 4.58 -0.14 -2.37
CA ASN A 352 5.85 -0.85 -2.56
C ASN A 352 6.15 -1.87 -1.45
N GLN A 353 5.74 -1.58 -0.22
CA GLN A 353 6.00 -2.44 0.95
C GLN A 353 4.77 -3.28 1.28
N HIS A 354 3.63 -2.64 1.57
CA HIS A 354 2.44 -3.37 2.00
C HIS A 354 1.81 -4.21 0.86
N TYR A 355 1.88 -3.73 -0.38
CA TYR A 355 1.43 -4.46 -1.57
C TYR A 355 2.60 -5.07 -2.36
N ALA A 356 3.69 -5.43 -1.67
CA ALA A 356 4.75 -6.24 -2.26
C ALA A 356 4.19 -7.58 -2.78
N THR A 357 4.74 -8.09 -3.90
CA THR A 357 4.22 -9.29 -4.57
C THR A 357 4.11 -10.48 -3.62
N GLN A 358 5.10 -10.66 -2.74
CA GLN A 358 5.14 -11.73 -1.74
C GLN A 358 4.00 -11.66 -0.71
N MET A 359 3.50 -10.45 -0.41
CA MET A 359 2.38 -10.23 0.52
C MET A 359 1.03 -10.55 -0.14
N LEU A 360 0.97 -10.44 -1.47
CA LEU A 360 -0.22 -10.75 -2.25
C LEU A 360 -0.29 -12.23 -2.63
N GLU A 361 0.79 -13.01 -2.55
CA GLU A 361 0.76 -14.44 -2.83
C GLU A 361 -0.29 -15.21 -2.02
N ILE A 362 -0.76 -16.32 -2.61
CA ILE A 362 -1.75 -17.21 -2.03
C ILE A 362 -1.06 -18.47 -1.57
N GLU A 363 -1.21 -18.80 -0.29
CA GLU A 363 -0.68 -20.02 0.27
C GLU A 363 -1.67 -21.18 0.06
N ARG A 364 -1.21 -22.22 -0.64
CA ARG A 364 -2.00 -23.45 -0.85
C ARG A 364 -2.03 -24.32 0.40
N ILE A 365 -2.87 -25.36 0.38
CA ILE A 365 -2.89 -26.40 1.43
C ILE A 365 -1.57 -27.17 1.47
N SER A 366 -0.91 -27.29 0.32
CA SER A 366 0.45 -27.83 0.18
C SER A 366 1.55 -26.90 0.71
N THR A 367 1.21 -25.76 1.32
CA THR A 367 2.10 -24.65 1.75
C THR A 367 2.91 -23.98 0.63
N LYS A 368 2.78 -24.45 -0.61
CA LYS A 368 3.31 -23.78 -1.80
C LYS A 368 2.60 -22.43 -1.98
N ARG A 369 3.39 -21.38 -2.19
CA ARG A 369 2.88 -20.05 -2.55
C ARG A 369 2.68 -19.96 -4.05
N VAL A 370 1.57 -19.35 -4.45
CA VAL A 370 1.19 -19.20 -5.85
C VAL A 370 0.81 -17.76 -6.14
N SER A 371 1.21 -17.29 -7.33
CA SER A 371 0.86 -15.97 -7.83
C SER A 371 -0.66 -15.82 -7.98
N VAL A 372 -1.15 -14.65 -7.58
CA VAL A 372 -2.55 -14.24 -7.70
C VAL A 372 -3.01 -14.20 -9.16
N GLU A 373 -2.10 -14.01 -10.11
CA GLU A 373 -2.41 -13.99 -11.56
C GLU A 373 -3.02 -15.29 -12.07
N THR A 374 -2.58 -16.40 -11.49
CA THR A 374 -3.00 -17.75 -11.91
C THR A 374 -4.32 -18.20 -11.28
N CYS A 375 -4.91 -17.37 -10.41
CA CYS A 375 -6.12 -17.71 -9.68
C CYS A 375 -7.38 -17.27 -10.44
N TYR A 376 -8.28 -18.23 -10.67
CA TYR A 376 -9.58 -17.97 -11.27
C TYR A 376 -10.54 -17.41 -10.22
N ILE A 377 -11.28 -16.35 -10.55
CA ILE A 377 -12.34 -15.84 -9.67
C ILE A 377 -13.52 -15.42 -10.53
N ASN A 378 -14.70 -15.93 -10.18
CA ASN A 378 -15.92 -15.67 -10.94
C ASN A 378 -16.91 -14.86 -10.10
N LEU A 379 -17.53 -13.86 -10.73
CA LEU A 379 -18.53 -12.99 -10.11
C LEU A 379 -19.84 -13.04 -10.91
N ALA A 380 -20.96 -13.04 -10.19
CA ALA A 380 -22.29 -12.83 -10.77
C ALA A 380 -23.15 -11.87 -9.96
N ILE A 381 -24.04 -11.17 -10.66
CA ILE A 381 -25.01 -10.24 -10.08
C ILE A 381 -26.11 -11.01 -9.36
N ILE A 382 -26.42 -10.61 -8.12
CA ILE A 382 -27.61 -11.09 -7.41
C ILE A 382 -28.80 -10.23 -7.82
N LYS A 383 -29.82 -10.83 -8.45
CA LYS A 383 -31.12 -10.18 -8.62
C LYS A 383 -31.92 -10.34 -7.33
N GLN A 384 -32.24 -9.23 -6.66
CA GLN A 384 -33.15 -9.27 -5.52
C GLN A 384 -34.56 -9.68 -5.99
N PRO A 385 -35.21 -10.66 -5.34
CA PRO A 385 -36.63 -10.87 -5.54
C PRO A 385 -37.40 -9.63 -5.04
N ALA A 386 -38.40 -9.20 -5.79
CA ALA A 386 -39.30 -8.16 -5.34
C ALA A 386 -40.03 -8.64 -4.06
N GLU A 387 -39.88 -7.86 -2.99
CA GLU A 387 -40.65 -7.88 -1.74
C GLU A 387 -40.61 -9.14 -0.84
N GLY A 388 -40.07 -8.97 0.38
CA GLY A 388 -40.71 -9.48 1.61
C GLY A 388 -40.33 -10.84 2.19
N GLY A 389 -39.43 -11.62 1.59
CA GLY A 389 -39.09 -12.96 2.12
C GLY A 389 -37.67 -13.09 2.67
N THR A 390 -37.51 -13.17 4.00
CA THR A 390 -36.27 -13.66 4.64
C THR A 390 -36.09 -15.12 4.26
N GLN A 391 -35.15 -15.42 3.35
CA GLN A 391 -34.90 -16.80 2.89
C GLN A 391 -33.61 -17.38 3.47
N PRO A 392 -33.60 -18.66 3.88
CA PRO A 392 -32.48 -19.30 4.56
C PRO A 392 -31.28 -19.62 3.64
N ALA A 393 -30.10 -19.76 4.26
CA ALA A 393 -28.79 -19.99 3.64
C ALA A 393 -28.71 -21.20 2.67
N GLU A 394 -29.59 -22.19 2.82
CA GLU A 394 -29.70 -23.36 1.92
C GLU A 394 -30.07 -23.00 0.48
N VAL A 395 -30.76 -21.87 0.27
CA VAL A 395 -31.14 -21.45 -1.08
C VAL A 395 -29.92 -21.06 -1.89
N SER A 396 -28.82 -20.60 -1.27
CA SER A 396 -27.62 -20.12 -1.97
C SER A 396 -26.83 -21.24 -2.65
N LEU A 397 -26.59 -22.37 -1.98
CA LEU A 397 -25.97 -23.56 -2.62
C LEU A 397 -26.84 -24.10 -3.77
N ARG A 398 -28.17 -24.14 -3.58
CA ARG A 398 -29.11 -24.58 -4.63
C ARG A 398 -29.23 -23.58 -5.78
N ARG A 399 -29.07 -22.28 -5.53
CA ARG A 399 -29.08 -21.21 -6.55
C ARG A 399 -27.80 -21.27 -7.40
N GLN A 400 -26.65 -21.56 -6.79
CA GLN A 400 -25.39 -21.87 -7.50
C GLN A 400 -25.49 -23.15 -8.35
N LEU A 401 -26.17 -24.18 -7.85
CA LEU A 401 -26.37 -25.44 -8.57
C LEU A 401 -27.39 -25.32 -9.73
N LYS A 402 -28.45 -24.52 -9.58
CA LYS A 402 -29.51 -24.34 -10.60
C LYS A 402 -29.16 -23.30 -11.68
N SER A 403 -28.37 -22.27 -11.37
CA SER A 403 -28.05 -21.19 -12.32
C SER A 403 -27.14 -21.62 -13.48
N THR A 404 -26.50 -22.79 -13.38
CA THR A 404 -25.62 -23.33 -14.43
C THR A 404 -26.34 -23.90 -15.65
N SER A 405 -27.68 -23.96 -15.65
CA SER A 405 -28.48 -24.40 -16.80
C SER A 405 -29.02 -23.26 -17.68
N ARG A 406 -28.78 -21.99 -17.30
CA ARG A 406 -29.17 -20.82 -18.10
C ARG A 406 -27.92 -20.06 -18.53
N GLU A 407 -27.52 -20.27 -19.77
CA GLU A 407 -26.45 -19.52 -20.42
C GLU A 407 -26.65 -18.00 -20.25
N GLY A 408 -25.58 -17.29 -19.85
CA GLY A 408 -25.40 -15.87 -20.14
C GLY A 408 -25.99 -14.81 -19.19
N HIS A 409 -26.92 -15.11 -18.30
CA HIS A 409 -27.55 -14.04 -17.49
C HIS A 409 -26.81 -13.73 -16.18
N GLY A 410 -26.06 -12.61 -16.14
CA GLY A 410 -25.61 -11.96 -14.90
C GLY A 410 -24.13 -12.07 -14.55
N ARG A 411 -23.25 -12.52 -15.45
CA ARG A 411 -21.79 -12.58 -15.22
C ARG A 411 -21.16 -11.18 -15.33
N ILE A 412 -20.19 -10.89 -14.46
CA ILE A 412 -19.39 -9.65 -14.50
C ILE A 412 -17.91 -10.00 -14.49
N LYS A 413 -17.13 -9.36 -15.37
CA LYS A 413 -15.66 -9.37 -15.30
C LYS A 413 -15.19 -8.35 -14.27
N ILE A 414 -14.04 -8.61 -13.65
CA ILE A 414 -13.42 -7.70 -12.68
C ILE A 414 -13.21 -6.29 -13.27
N ALA A 415 -12.81 -6.19 -14.54
CA ALA A 415 -12.62 -4.90 -15.21
C ALA A 415 -13.90 -4.05 -15.25
N ASP A 416 -15.06 -4.70 -15.44
CA ASP A 416 -16.34 -4.04 -15.72
C ASP A 416 -17.11 -3.73 -14.42
N LEU A 417 -16.48 -3.88 -13.25
CA LEU A 417 -17.15 -3.78 -11.95
C LEU A 417 -17.79 -2.40 -11.70
N PHE A 418 -17.14 -1.34 -12.16
CA PHE A 418 -17.57 0.06 -12.03
C PHE A 418 -18.28 0.60 -13.29
N ASP A 419 -18.52 -0.25 -14.29
CA ASP A 419 -19.23 0.14 -15.51
C ASP A 419 -20.74 0.25 -15.27
N LYS A 420 -21.44 0.93 -16.19
CA LYS A 420 -22.89 1.08 -16.10
C LYS A 420 -23.59 -0.24 -16.39
N HIS A 421 -24.26 -0.80 -15.38
CA HIS A 421 -25.01 -2.05 -15.51
C HIS A 421 -26.51 -1.81 -15.74
N LYS A 422 -27.11 -2.49 -16.72
CA LYS A 422 -28.55 -2.35 -17.06
C LYS A 422 -29.51 -3.06 -16.08
N ASN A 423 -28.99 -3.88 -15.15
CA ASN A 423 -29.78 -4.82 -14.33
C ASN A 423 -29.80 -4.50 -12.83
N GLY A 424 -29.22 -3.38 -12.37
CA GLY A 424 -29.30 -2.92 -10.97
C GLY A 424 -30.51 -2.00 -10.73
N ASN A 425 -30.97 -1.91 -9.49
CA ASN A 425 -32.14 -1.10 -9.09
C ASN A 425 -31.99 0.41 -9.41
N ASN A 426 -30.77 0.89 -9.69
CA ASN A 426 -30.49 2.25 -10.16
C ASN A 426 -30.31 2.31 -11.68
N ARG A 427 -31.29 2.94 -12.35
CA ARG A 427 -31.24 3.23 -13.80
C ARG A 427 -30.09 4.22 -14.11
N GLY A 428 -28.95 3.72 -14.59
CA GLY A 428 -28.01 4.48 -15.43
C GLY A 428 -26.76 5.12 -14.79
N SER A 429 -26.53 4.96 -13.49
CA SER A 429 -25.29 5.40 -12.81
C SER A 429 -24.27 4.26 -12.68
N SER A 430 -22.98 4.59 -12.72
CA SER A 430 -21.90 3.64 -12.43
C SER A 430 -21.88 3.32 -10.94
N PRO A 431 -21.87 2.04 -10.53
CA PRO A 431 -21.85 1.68 -9.12
C PRO A 431 -20.52 2.11 -8.49
N ARG A 432 -20.55 2.68 -7.29
CA ARG A 432 -19.34 3.03 -6.51
C ARG A 432 -19.25 2.24 -5.22
N ARG A 433 -20.38 1.75 -4.70
CA ARG A 433 -20.50 0.97 -3.47
C ARG A 433 -20.97 -0.44 -3.79
N ILE A 434 -20.08 -1.42 -3.66
CA ILE A 434 -20.28 -2.79 -4.12
C ILE A 434 -20.18 -3.76 -2.94
N LEU A 435 -21.16 -4.64 -2.81
CA LEU A 435 -21.18 -5.72 -1.82
C LEU A 435 -20.93 -7.06 -2.52
N ILE A 436 -19.91 -7.80 -2.09
CA ILE A 436 -19.54 -9.11 -2.61
C ILE A 436 -19.81 -10.16 -1.54
N ARG A 437 -20.79 -11.03 -1.79
CA ARG A 437 -21.15 -12.15 -0.93
C ARG A 437 -20.54 -13.45 -1.43
N GLY A 438 -20.25 -14.34 -0.50
CA GLY A 438 -19.74 -15.67 -0.85
C GLY A 438 -19.58 -16.57 0.35
N GLN A 439 -19.74 -17.87 0.14
CA GLN A 439 -19.53 -18.88 1.17
C GLN A 439 -18.06 -18.92 1.65
N ALA A 440 -17.79 -19.65 2.72
CA ALA A 440 -16.41 -19.90 3.16
C ALA A 440 -15.58 -20.54 2.03
N GLY A 441 -14.28 -20.27 1.96
CA GLY A 441 -13.35 -20.94 1.03
C GLY A 441 -13.54 -20.67 -0.48
N VAL A 442 -14.52 -19.88 -0.88
CA VAL A 442 -14.80 -19.54 -2.30
C VAL A 442 -13.80 -18.55 -2.91
N GLY A 443 -12.95 -17.91 -2.10
CA GLY A 443 -11.90 -16.99 -2.57
C GLY A 443 -12.19 -15.49 -2.45
N LYS A 444 -13.03 -15.05 -1.51
CA LYS A 444 -13.32 -13.61 -1.28
C LYS A 444 -12.06 -12.79 -0.95
N SER A 445 -11.26 -13.23 0.01
CA SER A 445 -9.99 -12.55 0.33
C SER A 445 -8.97 -12.65 -0.80
N THR A 446 -8.98 -13.76 -1.55
CA THR A 446 -8.20 -13.92 -2.78
C THR A 446 -8.59 -12.89 -3.84
N LEU A 447 -9.88 -12.56 -3.93
CA LEU A 447 -10.39 -11.52 -4.82
C LEU A 447 -9.93 -10.13 -4.40
N CYS A 448 -9.93 -9.81 -3.10
CA CYS A 448 -9.38 -8.55 -2.60
C CYS A 448 -7.90 -8.39 -2.99
N LYS A 449 -7.11 -9.45 -2.82
CA LYS A 449 -5.70 -9.46 -3.27
C LYS A 449 -5.57 -9.29 -4.79
N LYS A 450 -6.46 -9.92 -5.58
CA LYS A 450 -6.50 -9.76 -7.04
C LYS A 450 -6.80 -8.33 -7.47
N PHE A 451 -7.73 -7.65 -6.81
CA PHE A 451 -8.02 -6.24 -7.08
C PHE A 451 -6.80 -5.35 -6.85
N VAL A 452 -6.11 -5.52 -5.72
CA VAL A 452 -4.89 -4.76 -5.39
C VAL A 452 -3.78 -5.05 -6.39
N HIS A 453 -3.56 -6.33 -6.72
CA HIS A 453 -2.57 -6.75 -7.70
C HIS A 453 -2.81 -6.12 -9.07
N ASP A 454 -4.03 -6.25 -9.61
CA ASP A 454 -4.33 -5.79 -10.97
C ASP A 454 -4.37 -4.26 -11.07
N PHE A 455 -4.75 -3.57 -10.00
CA PHE A 455 -4.62 -2.11 -9.91
C PHE A 455 -3.14 -1.69 -9.99
N LYS A 456 -2.27 -2.38 -9.25
CA LYS A 456 -0.84 -2.05 -9.18
C LYS A 456 -0.10 -2.37 -10.48
N GLU A 457 -0.27 -3.58 -11.02
CA GLU A 457 0.54 -4.11 -12.13
C GLU A 457 -0.09 -3.86 -13.51
N HIS A 458 -1.42 -3.85 -13.60
CA HIS A 458 -2.14 -3.72 -14.88
C HIS A 458 -2.91 -2.40 -15.02
N GLY A 459 -2.84 -1.53 -14.01
CA GLY A 459 -3.54 -0.24 -14.01
C GLY A 459 -5.06 -0.35 -14.04
N LEU A 460 -5.60 -1.44 -13.50
CA LEU A 460 -7.04 -1.65 -13.36
C LEU A 460 -7.67 -0.45 -12.65
N TRP A 461 -8.66 0.20 -13.25
CA TRP A 461 -9.37 1.36 -12.67
C TRP A 461 -8.54 2.64 -12.41
N ASN A 462 -7.33 2.77 -12.96
CA ASN A 462 -6.51 4.00 -12.82
C ASN A 462 -7.20 5.27 -13.36
N ALA A 463 -8.19 5.12 -14.25
CA ALA A 463 -9.00 6.24 -14.73
C ALA A 463 -10.00 6.76 -13.67
N LEU A 464 -10.34 5.94 -12.67
CA LEU A 464 -11.35 6.24 -11.65
C LEU A 464 -10.73 6.53 -10.28
N PHE A 465 -9.62 5.89 -9.96
CA PHE A 465 -9.00 5.95 -8.63
C PHE A 465 -7.49 6.14 -8.77
N ASP A 466 -6.93 7.04 -7.96
CA ASP A 466 -5.48 7.19 -7.82
C ASP A 466 -4.94 6.19 -6.78
N ARG A 467 -5.82 5.63 -5.92
CA ARG A 467 -5.46 4.79 -4.79
C ARG A 467 -6.48 3.69 -4.47
N ILE A 468 -5.97 2.53 -4.06
CA ILE A 468 -6.72 1.47 -3.37
C ILE A 468 -6.21 1.30 -1.95
N LEU A 469 -7.12 1.24 -0.97
CA LEU A 469 -6.85 0.92 0.41
C LEU A 469 -7.57 -0.38 0.79
N TRP A 470 -6.83 -1.48 0.77
CA TRP A 470 -7.29 -2.78 1.24
C TRP A 470 -7.12 -2.92 2.74
N ILE A 471 -8.23 -3.12 3.45
CA ILE A 471 -8.33 -3.22 4.90
C ILE A 471 -8.97 -4.57 5.25
N PRO A 472 -8.19 -5.55 5.73
CA PRO A 472 -8.72 -6.74 6.37
C PRO A 472 -9.43 -6.36 7.67
N LEU A 473 -10.77 -6.38 7.69
CA LEU A 473 -11.55 -5.94 8.85
C LEU A 473 -11.25 -6.77 10.11
N ARG A 474 -10.77 -8.00 9.92
CA ARG A 474 -10.25 -8.88 10.97
C ARG A 474 -9.17 -8.23 11.83
N ASN A 475 -8.32 -7.38 11.24
CA ASN A 475 -7.22 -6.71 11.92
C ASN A 475 -7.73 -5.62 12.85
N LEU A 476 -8.97 -5.13 12.68
CA LEU A 476 -9.53 -4.11 13.56
C LEU A 476 -9.75 -4.61 14.97
N LYS A 477 -9.88 -5.93 15.20
CA LYS A 477 -10.05 -6.47 16.56
C LYS A 477 -8.85 -6.19 17.47
N THR A 478 -7.64 -6.05 16.91
CA THR A 478 -6.45 -5.70 17.71
C THR A 478 -6.46 -4.23 18.14
N LEU A 479 -7.23 -3.36 17.47
CA LEU A 479 -7.42 -1.97 17.83
C LEU A 479 -8.40 -1.78 19.00
N ALA A 480 -9.29 -2.75 19.26
CA ALA A 480 -10.38 -2.62 20.23
C ALA A 480 -9.95 -2.27 21.67
N ASN A 481 -8.66 -2.49 22.01
CA ASN A 481 -8.07 -2.15 23.30
C ASN A 481 -7.51 -0.72 23.39
N ARG A 482 -7.68 0.11 22.34
CA ARG A 482 -7.24 1.52 22.26
C ARG A 482 -8.32 2.40 21.62
N ASP A 483 -8.16 3.72 21.65
CA ASP A 483 -9.02 4.66 20.94
C ASP A 483 -9.08 4.33 19.43
N CYS A 484 -10.12 3.60 19.02
CA CYS A 484 -10.33 3.14 17.64
C CYS A 484 -10.78 4.30 16.75
N ASN A 485 -9.83 5.00 16.15
CA ASN A 485 -10.10 5.98 15.09
C ASN A 485 -9.40 5.59 13.77
N LEU A 486 -9.77 6.24 12.67
CA LEU A 486 -9.23 5.92 11.34
C LEU A 486 -7.72 6.20 11.23
N GLU A 487 -7.22 7.19 11.95
CA GLU A 487 -5.79 7.53 12.01
C GLU A 487 -4.98 6.40 12.65
N GLY A 488 -5.40 5.94 13.83
CA GLY A 488 -4.78 4.81 14.54
C GLY A 488 -4.88 3.51 13.75
N MET A 489 -5.98 3.30 13.02
CA MET A 489 -6.11 2.19 12.09
C MET A 489 -5.07 2.25 10.97
N PHE A 490 -4.91 3.40 10.29
CA PHE A 490 -3.92 3.55 9.23
C PHE A 490 -2.49 3.37 9.75
N HIS A 491 -2.19 3.89 10.94
CA HIS A 491 -0.89 3.67 11.56
C HIS A 491 -0.64 2.17 11.77
N GLN A 492 -1.57 1.45 12.40
CA GLN A 492 -1.36 0.03 12.68
C GLN A 492 -1.26 -0.82 11.42
N GLU A 493 -2.19 -0.63 10.48
CA GLU A 493 -2.28 -1.44 9.27
C GLU A 493 -1.15 -1.13 8.29
N TYR A 494 -0.83 0.15 8.06
CA TYR A 494 0.08 0.54 6.98
C TYR A 494 1.43 1.04 7.44
N PHE A 495 1.58 1.62 8.63
CA PHE A 495 2.76 2.42 8.97
C PHE A 495 3.44 2.04 10.30
N SER A 496 3.04 0.95 10.93
CA SER A 496 3.52 0.53 12.26
C SER A 496 5.00 0.15 12.30
N GLN A 497 5.60 -0.10 11.13
CA GLN A 497 7.01 -0.43 10.97
C GLN A 497 7.89 0.82 10.72
N LEU A 498 7.31 2.00 10.61
CA LEU A 498 8.03 3.25 10.35
C LEU A 498 8.24 4.01 11.67
N ASP A 499 9.45 4.53 11.87
CA ASP A 499 9.79 5.32 13.06
C ASP A 499 8.90 6.58 13.20
N ASP A 500 8.49 7.16 12.08
CA ASP A 500 7.57 8.31 11.99
C ASP A 500 6.16 7.92 11.51
N GLY A 501 5.79 6.65 11.67
CA GLY A 501 4.53 6.09 11.17
C GLY A 501 3.27 6.80 11.69
N GLU A 502 3.28 7.26 12.94
CA GLU A 502 2.15 7.98 13.54
C GLU A 502 1.91 9.34 12.85
N ILE A 503 2.99 10.07 12.55
CA ILE A 503 2.92 11.35 11.83
C ILE A 503 2.42 11.11 10.41
N ILE A 504 2.96 10.10 9.72
CA ILE A 504 2.54 9.73 8.36
C ILE A 504 1.05 9.39 8.33
N ALA A 505 0.57 8.57 9.28
CA ALA A 505 -0.83 8.18 9.36
C ALA A 505 -1.75 9.39 9.55
N LYS A 506 -1.37 10.32 10.43
CA LYS A 506 -2.10 11.56 10.70
C LYS A 506 -2.22 12.46 9.49
N GLU A 507 -1.10 12.73 8.82
CA GLU A 507 -1.08 13.59 7.64
C GLU A 507 -1.77 12.93 6.44
N PHE A 508 -1.60 11.62 6.28
CA PHE A 508 -2.32 10.84 5.28
C PHE A 508 -3.84 10.91 5.49
N TRP A 509 -4.29 10.77 6.75
CA TRP A 509 -5.70 10.90 7.10
C TRP A 509 -6.27 12.30 6.82
N LYS A 510 -5.54 13.36 7.18
CA LYS A 510 -5.93 14.74 6.87
C LYS A 510 -6.06 14.95 5.35
N TYR A 511 -5.11 14.43 4.58
CA TYR A 511 -5.14 14.50 3.12
C TYR A 511 -6.37 13.79 2.52
N LEU A 512 -6.69 12.58 3.00
CA LEU A 512 -7.88 11.85 2.55
C LEU A 512 -9.17 12.61 2.85
N LYS A 513 -9.28 13.24 4.04
CA LYS A 513 -10.41 14.11 4.37
C LYS A 513 -10.50 15.34 3.48
N ALA A 514 -9.38 16.04 3.26
CA ALA A 514 -9.32 17.25 2.45
C ALA A 514 -9.75 16.99 1.00
N SER A 515 -9.36 15.84 0.45
CA SER A 515 -9.75 15.37 -0.89
C SER A 515 -11.14 14.74 -0.96
N LYS A 516 -11.88 14.67 0.16
CA LYS A 516 -13.20 14.03 0.28
C LYS A 516 -13.23 12.59 -0.27
N TYR A 517 -12.10 11.90 -0.26
CA TYR A 517 -11.96 10.52 -0.75
C TYR A 517 -12.30 10.30 -2.22
N GLU A 518 -12.45 11.35 -3.06
CA GLU A 518 -13.03 11.24 -4.42
C GLU A 518 -12.33 10.23 -5.34
N LYS A 519 -11.02 10.05 -5.15
CA LYS A 519 -10.18 9.15 -5.96
C LYS A 519 -9.58 7.98 -5.18
N THR A 520 -10.19 7.61 -4.05
CA THR A 520 -9.72 6.49 -3.22
C THR A 520 -10.77 5.39 -3.15
N LEU A 521 -10.40 4.17 -3.50
CA LEU A 521 -11.25 2.99 -3.35
C LEU A 521 -10.90 2.25 -2.06
N PHE A 522 -11.87 2.05 -1.17
CA PHE A 522 -11.72 1.23 0.02
C PHE A 522 -12.17 -0.21 -0.25
N ILE A 523 -11.35 -1.20 0.11
CA ILE A 523 -11.72 -2.62 0.06
C ILE A 523 -11.75 -3.15 1.49
N LEU A 524 -12.95 -3.41 2.02
CA LEU A 524 -13.15 -3.96 3.35
C LEU A 524 -13.33 -5.47 3.26
N ASP A 525 -12.33 -6.22 3.71
CA ASP A 525 -12.32 -7.68 3.61
C ASP A 525 -12.78 -8.35 4.91
N GLY A 526 -13.88 -9.10 4.85
CA GLY A 526 -14.37 -9.93 5.97
C GLY A 526 -15.27 -9.20 6.96
N LEU A 527 -16.31 -8.49 6.49
CA LEU A 527 -17.26 -7.79 7.37
C LEU A 527 -17.93 -8.72 8.39
N ASP A 528 -18.09 -10.00 8.03
CA ASP A 528 -18.65 -11.00 8.93
C ASP A 528 -17.87 -11.27 10.20
N GLU A 529 -16.59 -10.90 10.22
CA GLU A 529 -15.72 -11.17 11.34
C GLU A 529 -15.90 -10.14 12.46
N VAL A 530 -16.39 -8.93 12.16
CA VAL A 530 -16.54 -7.82 13.11
C VAL A 530 -17.99 -7.42 13.39
N TYR A 531 -18.95 -7.81 12.53
CA TYR A 531 -20.34 -7.35 12.61
C TYR A 531 -21.08 -7.78 13.90
N LYS A 532 -20.89 -9.01 14.38
CA LYS A 532 -21.59 -9.53 15.58
C LYS A 532 -20.98 -9.04 16.91
N GLU A 533 -19.72 -8.59 16.91
CA GLU A 533 -19.03 -8.08 18.10
C GLU A 533 -19.10 -6.54 18.21
N SER A 534 -19.83 -5.89 17.29
CA SER A 534 -20.08 -4.46 17.27
C SER A 534 -21.15 -4.08 18.30
N GLY A 535 -20.84 -4.20 19.59
CA GLY A 535 -21.58 -3.50 20.64
C GLY A 535 -21.43 -1.97 20.51
N ASP A 536 -22.10 -1.23 21.39
CA ASP A 536 -22.17 0.26 21.38
C ASP A 536 -20.85 0.95 21.80
N GLY A 537 -19.76 0.62 21.11
CA GLY A 537 -18.39 1.04 21.41
C GLY A 537 -17.67 1.73 20.25
N SER A 538 -16.40 2.07 20.48
CA SER A 538 -15.53 2.79 19.52
C SER A 538 -15.36 2.06 18.17
N MET A 539 -15.37 0.72 18.19
CA MET A 539 -15.30 -0.12 16.98
C MET A 539 -16.51 0.05 16.06
N SER A 540 -17.72 0.16 16.62
CA SER A 540 -18.94 0.37 15.84
C SER A 540 -18.91 1.71 15.11
N LYS A 541 -18.39 2.76 15.78
CA LYS A 541 -18.19 4.09 15.17
C LYS A 541 -17.16 4.06 14.04
N LEU A 542 -16.05 3.35 14.23
CA LEU A 542 -15.03 3.16 13.20
C LEU A 542 -15.61 2.43 11.98
N LEU A 543 -16.33 1.32 12.20
CA LEU A 543 -16.96 0.54 11.14
C LEU A 543 -18.04 1.35 10.41
N GLY A 544 -18.86 2.12 11.14
CA GLY A 544 -19.82 3.05 10.56
C GLY A 544 -19.14 4.05 9.63
N SER A 545 -18.05 4.67 10.11
CA SER A 545 -17.27 5.64 9.31
C SER A 545 -16.68 5.00 8.04
N LEU A 546 -16.18 3.76 8.12
CA LEU A 546 -15.67 3.02 6.96
C LEU A 546 -16.78 2.65 5.96
N LEU A 547 -17.96 2.29 6.45
CA LEU A 547 -19.11 1.95 5.61
C LEU A 547 -19.72 3.18 4.94
N GLU A 548 -19.45 4.40 5.42
CA GLU A 548 -19.90 5.65 4.78
C GLU A 548 -19.01 6.12 3.61
N MET A 549 -17.89 5.44 3.35
CA MET A 549 -16.95 5.84 2.29
C MET A 549 -17.61 5.87 0.89
N PRO A 550 -17.32 6.88 0.04
CA PRO A 550 -18.03 7.09 -1.22
C PRO A 550 -17.76 6.01 -2.27
N ALA A 551 -16.54 5.46 -2.31
CA ALA A 551 -16.16 4.35 -3.17
C ALA A 551 -15.65 3.18 -2.33
N LEU A 552 -16.38 2.06 -2.40
CA LEU A 552 -16.28 0.99 -1.40
C LEU A 552 -16.58 -0.37 -2.01
N ILE A 553 -15.73 -1.36 -1.75
CA ILE A 553 -16.01 -2.78 -1.96
C ILE A 553 -16.00 -3.45 -0.59
N VAL A 554 -17.06 -4.20 -0.29
CA VAL A 554 -17.16 -4.97 0.97
C VAL A 554 -17.30 -6.45 0.65
N THR A 555 -16.53 -7.30 1.33
CA THR A 555 -16.73 -8.76 1.28
C THR A 555 -17.39 -9.27 2.56
N SER A 556 -18.37 -10.17 2.43
CA SER A 556 -19.05 -10.78 3.58
C SER A 556 -19.64 -12.16 3.25
N ARG A 557 -20.04 -12.91 4.28
CA ARG A 557 -20.82 -14.13 4.12
C ARG A 557 -22.32 -13.83 3.89
N PRO A 558 -23.07 -14.73 3.25
CA PRO A 558 -24.51 -14.54 3.03
C PRO A 558 -25.35 -14.44 4.31
N GLN A 559 -24.86 -15.00 5.42
CA GLN A 559 -25.56 -15.06 6.72
C GLN A 559 -25.89 -13.67 7.30
N ILE A 560 -25.18 -12.61 6.87
CA ILE A 560 -25.28 -11.29 7.48
C ILE A 560 -26.34 -10.45 6.78
N SER A 561 -27.38 -10.13 7.56
CA SER A 561 -28.37 -9.13 7.21
C SER A 561 -27.76 -7.74 7.36
N LEU A 562 -27.33 -7.17 6.23
CA LEU A 562 -26.92 -5.77 6.12
C LEU A 562 -28.08 -5.00 5.47
N PRO A 563 -28.27 -3.71 5.79
CA PRO A 563 -29.18 -2.86 5.03
C PRO A 563 -28.65 -2.70 3.60
N VAL A 564 -29.12 -3.57 2.69
CA VAL A 564 -28.64 -3.65 1.30
C VAL A 564 -28.97 -2.39 0.50
N GLN A 565 -29.87 -1.55 1.01
CA GLN A 565 -30.25 -0.25 0.41
C GLN A 565 -29.05 0.72 0.29
N ASN A 566 -27.96 0.50 1.03
CA ASN A 566 -26.78 1.36 1.03
C ASN A 566 -25.71 0.95 -0.01
N PHE A 567 -25.97 -0.04 -0.87
CA PHE A 567 -25.05 -0.53 -1.89
C PHE A 567 -25.66 -0.40 -3.29
N ASP A 568 -24.85 0.03 -4.26
CA ASP A 568 -25.27 0.22 -5.66
C ASP A 568 -25.34 -1.10 -6.42
N LEU A 569 -24.48 -2.06 -6.04
CA LEU A 569 -24.33 -3.34 -6.71
C LEU A 569 -24.06 -4.46 -5.71
N GLU A 570 -24.81 -5.55 -5.82
CA GLU A 570 -24.63 -6.76 -5.02
C GLU A 570 -24.22 -7.93 -5.92
N LEU A 571 -23.10 -8.57 -5.57
CA LEU A 571 -22.48 -9.65 -6.31
C LEU A 571 -22.33 -10.89 -5.43
N GLU A 572 -22.32 -12.05 -6.07
CA GLU A 572 -21.94 -13.31 -5.46
C GLU A 572 -20.68 -13.86 -6.15
N THR A 573 -19.71 -14.29 -5.36
CA THR A 573 -18.60 -15.10 -5.88
C THR A 573 -19.13 -16.48 -6.26
N ILE A 574 -18.99 -16.84 -7.53
CA ILE A 574 -19.23 -18.19 -8.02
C ILE A 574 -17.91 -18.95 -7.91
N GLY A 575 -17.95 -20.19 -7.44
CA GLY A 575 -16.80 -21.10 -7.50
C GLY A 575 -16.29 -21.34 -8.93
N PHE A 576 -15.34 -22.24 -9.11
CA PHE A 576 -14.78 -22.56 -10.41
C PHE A 576 -15.81 -23.17 -11.36
N TYR A 577 -15.72 -22.76 -12.62
CA TYR A 577 -16.42 -23.42 -13.72
C TYR A 577 -15.71 -24.73 -14.11
N PRO A 578 -16.40 -25.68 -14.76
CA PRO A 578 -15.81 -26.95 -15.17
C PRO A 578 -14.51 -26.81 -15.97
N ASP A 579 -14.44 -25.87 -16.90
CA ASP A 579 -13.25 -25.58 -17.73
C ASP A 579 -12.07 -25.00 -16.90
N GLN A 580 -12.38 -24.23 -15.86
CA GLN A 580 -11.38 -23.70 -14.94
C GLN A 580 -10.86 -24.77 -13.98
N ILE A 581 -11.72 -25.70 -13.55
CA ILE A 581 -11.30 -26.90 -12.80
C ILE A 581 -10.30 -27.69 -13.64
N ASP A 582 -10.61 -27.94 -14.91
CA ASP A 582 -9.72 -28.65 -15.83
C ASP A 582 -8.38 -27.92 -16.00
N SER A 583 -8.40 -26.60 -16.16
CA SER A 583 -7.20 -25.79 -16.30
C SER A 583 -6.36 -25.79 -15.02
N TYR A 584 -7.01 -25.72 -13.85
CA TYR A 584 -6.34 -25.81 -12.56
C TYR A 584 -5.64 -27.15 -12.38
N VAL A 585 -6.35 -28.26 -12.58
CA VAL A 585 -5.80 -29.62 -12.46
C VAL A 585 -4.60 -29.82 -13.38
N LYS A 586 -4.68 -29.39 -14.65
CA LYS A 586 -3.56 -29.46 -15.59
C LYS A 586 -2.35 -28.64 -15.13
N THR A 587 -2.58 -27.49 -14.52
CA THR A 587 -1.51 -26.63 -14.00
C THR A 587 -0.83 -27.27 -12.79
N VAL A 588 -1.61 -27.87 -11.87
CA VAL A 588 -1.06 -28.53 -10.68
C VAL A 588 -0.26 -29.78 -11.03
N PHE A 589 -0.73 -30.56 -11.99
CA PHE A 589 -0.10 -31.82 -12.42
C PHE A 589 0.59 -31.71 -13.78
N ALA A 590 1.18 -30.56 -14.11
CA ALA A 590 1.79 -30.31 -15.41
C ALA A 590 2.80 -31.39 -15.83
N GLU A 591 3.56 -31.92 -14.87
CA GLU A 591 4.57 -32.98 -15.08
C GLU A 591 3.99 -34.42 -14.99
N LYS A 592 2.72 -34.58 -14.61
CA LYS A 592 2.08 -35.88 -14.31
C LYS A 592 0.76 -36.07 -15.09
N PRO A 593 0.79 -36.16 -16.44
CA PRO A 593 -0.43 -36.21 -17.27
C PRO A 593 -1.32 -37.43 -16.99
N GLU A 594 -0.75 -38.56 -16.54
CA GLU A 594 -1.52 -39.74 -16.17
C GLU A 594 -2.40 -39.51 -14.93
N LYS A 595 -1.95 -38.69 -13.97
CA LYS A 595 -2.76 -38.32 -12.80
C LYS A 595 -3.95 -37.44 -13.20
N VAL A 596 -3.76 -36.53 -14.17
CA VAL A 596 -4.81 -35.67 -14.74
C VAL A 596 -5.93 -36.53 -15.34
N LYS A 597 -5.61 -37.48 -16.22
CA LYS A 597 -6.61 -38.36 -16.86
C LYS A 597 -7.44 -39.14 -15.83
N ARG A 598 -6.79 -39.72 -14.81
CA ARG A 598 -7.47 -40.49 -13.77
C ARG A 598 -8.40 -39.60 -12.93
N LEU A 599 -7.92 -38.44 -12.48
CA LEU A 599 -8.74 -37.51 -11.70
C LEU A 599 -9.96 -37.04 -12.50
N HIS A 600 -9.81 -36.73 -13.79
CA HIS A 600 -10.95 -36.42 -14.66
C HIS A 600 -11.97 -37.55 -14.75
N SER A 601 -11.51 -38.80 -14.90
CA SER A 601 -12.42 -39.96 -14.93
C SER A 601 -13.26 -40.04 -13.66
N VAL A 602 -12.65 -39.82 -12.49
CA VAL A 602 -13.36 -39.85 -11.20
C VAL A 602 -14.32 -38.66 -11.06
N LEU A 603 -13.91 -37.45 -11.45
CA LEU A 603 -14.80 -36.28 -11.46
C LEU A 603 -15.98 -36.40 -12.42
N GLN A 604 -15.85 -37.19 -13.49
CA GLN A 604 -16.94 -37.50 -14.42
C GLN A 604 -17.91 -38.54 -13.84
N GLN A 605 -17.39 -39.54 -13.12
CA GLN A 605 -18.20 -40.61 -12.51
C GLN A 605 -18.95 -40.15 -11.26
N HIS A 606 -18.41 -39.18 -10.50
CA HIS A 606 -18.97 -38.76 -9.22
C HIS A 606 -19.46 -37.30 -9.25
N LYS A 607 -20.78 -37.11 -9.44
CA LYS A 607 -21.37 -35.78 -9.51
C LYS A 607 -21.09 -34.92 -8.25
N LEU A 608 -21.13 -35.52 -7.06
CA LEU A 608 -20.90 -34.80 -5.80
C LEU A 608 -19.51 -34.19 -5.72
N LEU A 609 -18.50 -34.97 -6.13
CA LEU A 609 -17.13 -34.51 -6.21
C LEU A 609 -17.03 -33.34 -7.18
N ARG A 610 -17.67 -33.43 -8.35
CA ARG A 610 -17.73 -32.34 -9.31
C ARG A 610 -18.34 -31.06 -8.74
N ASP A 611 -19.38 -31.17 -7.91
CA ASP A 611 -20.00 -30.01 -7.27
C ASP A 611 -19.15 -29.45 -6.11
N LEU A 612 -18.47 -30.32 -5.35
CA LEU A 612 -17.57 -29.97 -4.25
C LEU A 612 -16.33 -29.20 -4.76
N VAL A 613 -15.67 -29.71 -5.80
CA VAL A 613 -14.45 -29.11 -6.36
C VAL A 613 -14.68 -27.78 -7.09
N ARG A 614 -15.93 -27.32 -7.19
CA ARG A 614 -16.20 -25.93 -7.58
C ARG A 614 -15.68 -24.95 -6.53
N ILE A 615 -15.58 -25.35 -5.26
CA ILE A 615 -14.98 -24.51 -4.23
C ILE A 615 -13.45 -24.65 -4.33
N PRO A 616 -12.70 -23.55 -4.59
CA PRO A 616 -11.26 -23.62 -4.87
C PRO A 616 -10.45 -24.32 -3.79
N ILE A 617 -10.75 -24.07 -2.51
CA ILE A 617 -10.03 -24.72 -1.39
C ILE A 617 -10.25 -26.24 -1.35
N GLN A 618 -11.42 -26.71 -1.77
CA GLN A 618 -11.74 -28.14 -1.82
C GLN A 618 -11.08 -28.81 -3.03
N LEU A 619 -10.99 -28.12 -4.16
CA LEU A 619 -10.21 -28.58 -5.31
C LEU A 619 -8.71 -28.67 -4.98
N ASP A 620 -8.15 -27.67 -4.31
CA ASP A 620 -6.74 -27.69 -3.89
C ASP A 620 -6.46 -28.84 -2.92
N ALA A 621 -7.38 -29.10 -1.99
CA ALA A 621 -7.29 -30.24 -1.07
C ALA A 621 -7.30 -31.57 -1.83
N LEU A 622 -8.21 -31.74 -2.79
CA LEU A 622 -8.30 -32.94 -3.61
C LEU A 622 -7.03 -33.15 -4.45
N CYS A 623 -6.50 -32.08 -5.05
CA CYS A 623 -5.27 -32.16 -5.83
C CYS A 623 -4.06 -32.53 -4.95
N TYR A 624 -4.00 -32.02 -3.72
CA TYR A 624 -2.93 -32.39 -2.78
C TYR A 624 -2.93 -33.90 -2.48
N ILE A 625 -4.08 -34.48 -2.16
CA ILE A 625 -4.23 -35.93 -1.90
C ILE A 625 -3.77 -36.74 -3.12
N TRP A 626 -4.24 -36.33 -4.29
CA TRP A 626 -3.98 -37.04 -5.53
C TRP A 626 -2.50 -37.00 -5.91
N ASP A 627 -1.76 -35.99 -5.45
CA ASP A 627 -0.31 -35.91 -5.63
C ASP A 627 0.44 -36.87 -4.69
N THR A 628 -0.01 -37.01 -3.44
CA THR A 628 0.68 -37.76 -2.38
C THR A 628 0.53 -39.28 -2.45
N ASP A 629 -0.53 -39.81 -3.06
CA ASP A 629 -0.73 -41.26 -3.20
C ASP A 629 -0.18 -41.77 -4.55
N GLU A 630 0.63 -42.82 -4.51
CA GLU A 630 1.15 -43.55 -5.68
C GLU A 630 0.24 -44.73 -6.07
N SER A 631 -0.60 -45.20 -5.14
CA SER A 631 -1.47 -46.37 -5.30
C SER A 631 -2.92 -45.96 -5.57
N SER A 632 -3.19 -45.45 -6.78
CA SER A 632 -4.50 -44.91 -7.20
C SER A 632 -5.70 -45.89 -7.20
N VAL A 633 -5.57 -47.08 -6.62
CA VAL A 633 -6.59 -48.15 -6.58
C VAL A 633 -7.36 -48.15 -5.25
N SER A 634 -6.75 -47.77 -4.12
CA SER A 634 -7.41 -47.77 -2.79
C SER A 634 -8.35 -46.58 -2.57
N ILE A 635 -8.05 -45.44 -3.22
CA ILE A 635 -8.82 -44.20 -3.12
C ILE A 635 -10.18 -44.33 -3.85
N GLY A 636 -10.26 -45.09 -4.93
CA GLY A 636 -11.47 -45.20 -5.76
C GLY A 636 -12.71 -45.70 -5.00
N SER A 637 -12.53 -46.62 -4.04
CA SER A 637 -13.61 -47.09 -3.17
C SER A 637 -13.94 -46.12 -2.03
N GLN A 638 -12.95 -45.40 -1.50
CA GLN A 638 -13.14 -44.39 -0.44
C GLN A 638 -13.79 -43.09 -0.93
N LEU A 639 -13.72 -42.78 -2.22
CA LEU A 639 -14.30 -41.55 -2.80
C LEU A 639 -15.79 -41.67 -3.19
N GLN A 640 -16.46 -42.77 -2.87
CA GLN A 640 -17.87 -42.96 -3.22
C GLN A 640 -18.84 -42.04 -2.45
N THR A 641 -18.44 -41.59 -1.25
CA THR A 641 -19.26 -40.79 -0.34
C THR A 641 -18.57 -39.48 0.03
N MET A 642 -19.33 -38.46 0.43
CA MET A 642 -18.77 -37.20 0.92
C MET A 642 -17.86 -37.45 2.13
N THR A 643 -18.31 -38.32 3.03
CA THR A 643 -17.58 -38.68 4.25
C THR A 643 -16.24 -39.31 3.95
N GLY A 644 -16.17 -40.25 3.00
CA GLY A 644 -14.93 -40.91 2.63
C GLY A 644 -13.89 -39.96 2.01
N ILE A 645 -14.36 -38.96 1.25
CA ILE A 645 -13.50 -37.88 0.73
C ILE A 645 -12.87 -37.09 1.88
N TYR A 646 -13.66 -36.70 2.88
CA TYR A 646 -13.14 -35.94 4.04
C TYR A 646 -12.22 -36.80 4.92
N GLN A 647 -12.47 -38.10 5.05
CA GLN A 647 -11.55 -39.03 5.72
C GLN A 647 -10.19 -39.10 5.00
N ALA A 648 -10.19 -39.19 3.66
CA ALA A 648 -8.97 -39.18 2.87
C ALA A 648 -8.21 -37.85 2.95
N ILE A 649 -8.92 -36.71 2.91
CA ILE A 649 -8.32 -35.39 3.12
C ILE A 649 -7.71 -35.31 4.52
N ALA A 650 -8.46 -35.69 5.54
CA ALA A 650 -8.00 -35.63 6.92
C ALA A 650 -6.75 -36.50 7.15
N GLY A 651 -6.71 -37.72 6.61
CA GLY A 651 -5.54 -38.58 6.70
C GLY A 651 -4.30 -37.95 6.08
N SER A 652 -4.42 -37.43 4.86
CA SER A 652 -3.31 -36.79 4.15
C SER A 652 -2.79 -35.54 4.87
N LEU A 653 -3.70 -34.74 5.45
CA LEU A 653 -3.33 -33.57 6.24
C LEU A 653 -2.68 -33.96 7.56
N TRP A 654 -3.18 -34.98 8.25
CA TRP A 654 -2.54 -35.50 9.46
C TRP A 654 -1.15 -36.06 9.19
N THR A 655 -0.95 -36.82 8.11
CA THR A 655 0.39 -37.30 7.73
C THR A 655 1.37 -36.14 7.58
N LYS A 656 0.95 -35.04 6.97
CA LYS A 656 1.78 -33.83 6.85
C LYS A 656 2.02 -33.17 8.21
N ASP A 657 0.97 -33.01 9.00
CA ASP A 657 1.01 -32.30 10.29
C ASP A 657 1.81 -33.08 11.34
N ILE A 658 1.75 -34.41 11.37
CA ILE A 658 2.53 -35.28 12.28
C ILE A 658 4.03 -35.07 12.05
N LEU A 659 4.46 -35.04 10.78
CA LEU A 659 5.85 -34.77 10.40
C LEU A 659 6.25 -33.34 10.79
N ALA A 660 5.39 -32.36 10.54
CA ALA A 660 5.64 -30.97 10.91
C ALA A 660 5.75 -30.82 12.44
N LEU A 661 4.86 -31.46 13.20
CA LEU A 661 4.84 -31.44 14.66
C LEU A 661 6.02 -32.20 15.29
N GLY A 662 6.79 -32.97 14.50
CA GLY A 662 7.93 -33.75 14.99
C GLY A 662 7.52 -34.82 15.99
N LYS A 663 6.34 -35.44 15.78
CA LYS A 663 5.84 -36.51 16.65
C LYS A 663 6.79 -37.70 16.63
N LYS A 664 6.83 -38.42 17.74
CA LYS A 664 7.72 -39.55 17.96
C LYS A 664 6.93 -40.85 18.00
N ASN A 665 7.55 -41.93 17.51
CA ASN A 665 7.00 -43.27 17.62
C ASN A 665 7.13 -43.80 19.07
N ASN A 666 6.62 -45.01 19.31
CA ASN A 666 6.67 -45.64 20.63
C ASN A 666 8.10 -45.92 21.13
N ASN A 667 9.09 -45.91 20.23
CA ASN A 667 10.51 -46.12 20.55
C ASN A 667 11.24 -44.81 20.86
N GLY A 668 10.60 -43.65 20.67
CA GLY A 668 11.16 -42.33 20.92
C GLY A 668 11.83 -41.66 19.71
N ASP A 669 11.81 -42.31 18.54
CA ASP A 669 12.35 -41.79 17.29
C ASP A 669 11.34 -40.87 16.59
N ILE A 670 11.82 -39.88 15.84
CA ILE A 670 10.95 -38.98 15.06
C ILE A 670 10.32 -39.78 13.93
N ILE A 671 9.00 -39.65 13.77
CA ILE A 671 8.24 -40.36 12.75
C ILE A 671 8.68 -39.88 11.37
N GLU A 672 9.01 -40.82 10.48
CA GLU A 672 9.38 -40.52 9.10
C GLU A 672 8.20 -40.73 8.13
N LYS A 673 8.28 -40.09 6.95
CA LYS A 673 7.22 -40.16 5.93
C LYS A 673 6.89 -41.61 5.54
N GLY A 674 7.88 -42.49 5.49
CA GLY A 674 7.70 -43.89 5.10
C GLY A 674 6.87 -44.70 6.11
N GLU A 675 6.92 -44.37 7.40
CA GLU A 675 6.18 -45.07 8.45
C GLU A 675 4.68 -44.77 8.42
N LEU A 676 4.30 -43.61 7.87
CA LEU A 676 2.92 -43.16 7.77
C LEU A 676 2.24 -43.54 6.45
N GLN A 677 3.01 -44.03 5.46
CA GLN A 677 2.47 -44.40 4.15
C GLN A 677 1.54 -45.62 4.27
N ASN A 678 0.41 -45.56 3.57
CA ASN A 678 -0.61 -46.62 3.50
C ASN A 678 -1.24 -47.02 4.85
N LEU A 679 -1.03 -46.25 5.92
CA LEU A 679 -1.72 -46.48 7.18
C LEU A 679 -3.18 -46.01 7.08
N PRO A 680 -4.15 -46.74 7.67
CA PRO A 680 -5.51 -46.27 7.77
C PRO A 680 -5.61 -45.07 8.72
N LEU A 681 -6.56 -44.17 8.49
CA LEU A 681 -6.74 -42.92 9.26
C LEU A 681 -6.69 -43.12 10.78
N ARG A 682 -7.35 -44.17 11.29
CA ARG A 682 -7.35 -44.47 12.75
C ARG A 682 -5.94 -44.67 13.30
N ARG A 683 -5.05 -45.34 12.56
CA ARG A 683 -3.65 -45.57 12.97
C ARG A 683 -2.80 -44.32 12.86
N ILE A 684 -3.11 -43.45 11.90
CA ILE A 684 -2.46 -42.13 11.79
C ILE A 684 -2.84 -41.26 12.99
N GLU A 685 -4.10 -41.32 13.41
CA GLU A 685 -4.62 -40.53 14.52
C GLU A 685 -4.14 -41.01 15.90
N ASP A 686 -3.71 -42.27 16.03
CA ASP A 686 -3.05 -42.79 17.25
C ASP A 686 -1.81 -41.96 17.64
N PHE A 687 -1.18 -41.25 16.69
CA PHE A 687 -0.04 -40.36 16.95
C PHE A 687 -0.43 -38.93 17.39
N VAL A 688 -1.69 -38.54 17.22
CA VAL A 688 -2.23 -37.19 17.45
C VAL A 688 -3.58 -37.20 18.20
N PRO A 689 -3.77 -37.99 19.27
CA PRO A 689 -5.08 -38.13 19.91
C PRO A 689 -5.56 -36.83 20.56
N ASP A 690 -4.64 -36.06 21.15
CA ASP A 690 -4.94 -34.80 21.83
C ASP A 690 -5.33 -33.70 20.82
N GLU A 691 -4.63 -33.62 19.69
CA GLU A 691 -4.94 -32.70 18.59
C GLU A 691 -6.32 -32.97 17.98
N VAL A 692 -6.63 -34.25 17.72
CA VAL A 692 -7.93 -34.67 17.20
C VAL A 692 -9.03 -34.30 18.19
N CYS A 693 -8.84 -34.55 19.49
CA CYS A 693 -9.82 -34.23 20.51
C CYS A 693 -10.10 -32.72 20.59
N LEU A 694 -9.05 -31.89 20.50
CA LEU A 694 -9.19 -30.44 20.46
C LEU A 694 -9.99 -29.97 19.24
N LEU A 695 -9.67 -30.46 18.04
CA LEU A 695 -10.40 -30.10 16.82
C LEU A 695 -11.86 -30.54 16.87
N GLU A 696 -12.14 -31.75 17.36
CA GLU A 696 -13.49 -32.27 17.57
C GLU A 696 -14.30 -31.40 18.55
N GLY A 697 -13.71 -31.01 19.67
CA GLY A 697 -14.37 -30.15 20.67
C GLY A 697 -14.64 -28.73 20.16
N LEU A 698 -13.64 -28.13 19.49
CA LEU A 698 -13.79 -26.81 18.84
C LEU A 698 -14.87 -26.85 17.77
N ALA A 699 -14.88 -27.90 16.96
CA ALA A 699 -15.82 -28.06 15.87
C ALA A 699 -17.25 -28.22 16.36
N PHE A 700 -17.49 -29.11 17.33
CA PHE A 700 -18.82 -29.35 17.88
C PHE A 700 -19.36 -28.12 18.62
N THR A 701 -18.54 -27.49 19.48
CA THR A 701 -18.91 -26.24 20.16
C THR A 701 -19.16 -25.13 19.14
N GLY A 702 -18.31 -25.03 18.12
CA GLY A 702 -18.48 -24.09 17.03
C GLY A 702 -19.83 -24.22 16.35
N MET A 703 -20.18 -25.45 15.94
CA MET A 703 -21.43 -25.74 15.25
C MET A 703 -22.65 -25.48 16.15
N ALA A 704 -22.65 -25.99 17.39
CA ALA A 704 -23.79 -25.88 18.30
C ALA A 704 -24.14 -24.43 18.70
N TYR A 705 -23.17 -23.52 18.63
CA TYR A 705 -23.35 -22.11 19.01
C TYR A 705 -23.20 -21.11 17.85
N ASP A 706 -23.22 -21.58 16.60
CA ASP A 706 -23.01 -20.75 15.39
C ASP A 706 -21.73 -19.89 15.48
N MET A 707 -20.67 -20.49 16.04
CA MET A 707 -19.33 -19.92 16.18
C MET A 707 -18.38 -20.50 15.13
N ILE A 708 -17.70 -19.61 14.41
CA ILE A 708 -16.77 -19.96 13.33
C ILE A 708 -15.32 -19.56 13.67
N ASN A 709 -15.19 -18.59 14.58
CA ASN A 709 -13.93 -18.00 15.02
C ASN A 709 -13.64 -18.41 16.46
N PHE A 710 -12.42 -18.89 16.72
CA PHE A 710 -11.98 -19.41 18.01
C PHE A 710 -10.79 -18.60 18.51
N THR A 711 -10.94 -17.96 19.67
CA THR A 711 -9.83 -17.29 20.36
C THR A 711 -9.01 -18.31 21.14
N ARG A 712 -7.79 -17.94 21.55
CA ARG A 712 -6.97 -18.76 22.46
C ARG A 712 -7.73 -19.11 23.74
N THR A 713 -8.42 -18.14 24.35
CA THR A 713 -9.21 -18.35 25.58
C THR A 713 -10.34 -19.35 25.36
N ASN A 714 -11.15 -19.18 24.32
CA ASN A 714 -12.23 -20.12 24.01
C ASN A 714 -11.69 -21.51 23.68
N SER A 715 -10.52 -21.58 23.04
CA SER A 715 -9.88 -22.85 22.68
C SER A 715 -9.32 -23.57 23.89
N MET A 716 -8.73 -22.84 24.85
CA MET A 716 -8.27 -23.39 26.13
C MET A 716 -9.45 -23.88 26.96
N GLU A 717 -10.52 -23.09 27.11
CA GLU A 717 -11.74 -23.54 27.79
C GLU A 717 -12.32 -24.81 27.15
N THR A 718 -12.32 -24.88 25.82
CA THR A 718 -12.78 -26.06 25.09
C THR A 718 -11.83 -27.24 25.31
N PHE A 719 -10.52 -27.02 25.31
CA PHE A 719 -9.54 -28.06 25.61
C PHE A 719 -9.72 -28.63 27.02
N ASP A 720 -9.85 -27.76 28.03
CA ASP A 720 -10.01 -28.14 29.43
C ASP A 720 -11.30 -28.94 29.65
N ARG A 721 -12.37 -28.62 28.93
CA ARG A 721 -13.65 -29.36 28.99
C ARG A 721 -13.61 -30.75 28.33
N PHE A 722 -12.84 -30.89 27.26
CA PHE A 722 -12.86 -32.11 26.42
C PHE A 722 -11.67 -33.04 26.69
N SER A 723 -10.64 -32.59 27.42
CA SER A 723 -9.46 -33.40 27.76
C SER A 723 -9.68 -34.21 29.04
N HIS A 724 -9.28 -35.49 29.00
CA HIS A 724 -9.24 -36.36 30.18
C HIS A 724 -7.82 -36.73 30.63
N MET A 725 -6.74 -36.31 29.96
CA MET A 725 -5.36 -36.48 30.45
C MET A 725 -4.29 -35.71 29.64
N ASN A 726 -3.16 -35.48 30.31
CA ASN A 726 -1.79 -35.10 29.89
C ASN A 726 -1.36 -33.63 30.08
N SER A 727 -0.61 -33.36 31.16
CA SER A 727 -0.15 -32.04 31.62
C SER A 727 0.94 -31.37 30.76
N LYS A 728 1.35 -32.01 29.65
CA LYS A 728 2.40 -31.51 28.73
C LYS A 728 1.87 -31.05 27.37
N PHE A 729 0.58 -31.19 27.11
CA PHE A 729 -0.01 -30.76 25.84
C PHE A 729 -0.20 -29.23 25.83
N SER A 730 0.30 -28.56 24.79
CA SER A 730 0.07 -27.14 24.55
C SER A 730 -0.89 -26.99 23.36
N PRO A 731 -2.13 -26.52 23.58
CA PRO A 731 -3.09 -26.26 22.51
C PRO A 731 -2.55 -25.29 21.45
N ASP A 732 -1.65 -24.38 21.82
CA ASP A 732 -1.10 -23.36 20.91
C ASP A 732 -0.30 -23.97 19.75
N ASN A 733 0.43 -25.07 20.00
CA ASN A 733 1.17 -25.75 18.94
C ASN A 733 0.23 -26.31 17.87
N VAL A 734 -0.96 -26.78 18.27
CA VAL A 734 -1.97 -27.36 17.37
C VAL A 734 -2.67 -26.27 16.58
N LEU A 735 -3.08 -25.20 17.28
CA LEU A 735 -3.77 -24.06 16.67
C LEU A 735 -2.90 -23.37 15.61
N GLN A 736 -1.57 -23.35 15.79
CA GLN A 736 -0.63 -22.70 14.86
C GLN A 736 -0.12 -23.60 13.73
N ARG A 737 -0.02 -24.92 13.95
CA ARG A 737 0.73 -25.82 13.05
C ARG A 737 -0.13 -26.86 12.35
N THR A 738 -1.40 -27.01 12.71
CA THR A 738 -2.31 -27.91 11.99
C THR A 738 -2.79 -27.30 10.69
N SER A 739 -3.00 -28.16 9.69
CA SER A 739 -3.52 -27.77 8.39
C SER A 739 -5.00 -27.46 8.39
N PHE A 740 -5.75 -27.97 9.37
CA PHE A 740 -7.21 -27.82 9.43
C PHE A 740 -7.67 -26.44 9.90
N LEU A 741 -6.80 -25.73 10.62
CA LEU A 741 -7.04 -24.39 11.11
C LEU A 741 -6.15 -23.39 10.37
N ARG A 742 -6.67 -22.18 10.20
CA ARG A 742 -5.88 -21.02 9.77
C ARG A 742 -6.00 -19.95 10.84
N THR A 743 -4.91 -19.22 11.05
CA THR A 743 -4.92 -18.01 11.86
C THR A 743 -5.18 -16.81 10.97
N SER A 744 -6.13 -15.98 11.38
CA SER A 744 -6.40 -14.70 10.73
C SER A 744 -5.27 -13.69 10.96
N ASN A 745 -4.46 -13.84 12.01
CA ASN A 745 -3.35 -12.95 12.34
C ASN A 745 -2.28 -13.69 13.19
N PRO A 746 -1.22 -14.25 12.57
CA PRO A 746 -0.18 -14.98 13.30
C PRO A 746 0.64 -14.10 14.25
N SER A 747 0.68 -12.79 13.98
CA SER A 747 1.46 -11.79 14.71
C SER A 747 0.70 -11.07 15.84
N ALA A 748 -0.61 -11.33 16.02
CA ALA A 748 -1.39 -10.70 17.08
C ALA A 748 -1.10 -11.30 18.46
N ASN A 749 -1.15 -10.48 19.51
CA ASN A 749 -1.08 -10.93 20.91
C ASN A 749 -2.20 -11.93 21.30
N SER A 750 -3.27 -12.01 20.51
CA SER A 750 -4.37 -12.96 20.69
C SER A 750 -4.88 -13.42 19.31
N PRO A 751 -4.24 -14.45 18.70
CA PRO A 751 -4.64 -14.94 17.39
C PRO A 751 -6.05 -15.55 17.46
N VAL A 752 -6.81 -15.32 16.39
CA VAL A 752 -8.13 -15.92 16.16
C VAL A 752 -7.98 -16.99 15.09
N TYR A 753 -8.43 -18.19 15.40
CA TYR A 753 -8.34 -19.37 14.56
C TYR A 753 -9.71 -19.69 13.95
N HIS A 754 -9.71 -20.21 12.74
CA HIS A 754 -10.92 -20.73 12.09
C HIS A 754 -10.59 -21.96 11.26
N PHE A 755 -11.57 -22.84 11.04
CA PHE A 755 -11.38 -23.99 10.14
C PHE A 755 -11.16 -23.52 8.69
N LEU A 756 -10.40 -24.30 7.91
CA LEU A 756 -10.18 -24.06 6.48
C LEU A 756 -11.49 -23.80 5.73
N HIS A 757 -12.52 -24.58 6.05
CA HIS A 757 -13.86 -24.48 5.50
C HIS A 757 -14.89 -24.96 6.53
N LEU A 758 -16.13 -24.45 6.46
CA LEU A 758 -17.22 -24.84 7.37
C LEU A 758 -17.45 -26.35 7.37
N THR A 759 -17.29 -27.01 6.24
CA THR A 759 -17.43 -28.47 6.13
C THR A 759 -16.39 -29.26 6.92
N PHE A 760 -15.20 -28.70 7.19
CA PHE A 760 -14.27 -29.35 8.12
C PHE A 760 -14.75 -29.22 9.56
N GLN A 761 -15.34 -28.08 9.91
CA GLN A 761 -15.99 -27.90 11.21
C GLN A 761 -17.16 -28.88 11.36
N GLU A 762 -18.04 -29.02 10.37
CA GLU A 762 -19.13 -29.99 10.40
C GLU A 762 -18.62 -31.45 10.47
N TYR A 763 -17.55 -31.77 9.74
CA TYR A 763 -16.93 -33.09 9.75
C TYR A 763 -16.35 -33.46 11.13
N PHE A 764 -15.53 -32.60 11.73
CA PHE A 764 -14.97 -32.86 13.07
C PHE A 764 -16.04 -32.83 14.16
N ALA A 765 -17.08 -32.00 14.02
CA ALA A 765 -18.23 -32.04 14.92
C ALA A 765 -18.96 -33.38 14.83
N ALA A 766 -19.18 -33.91 13.61
CA ALA A 766 -19.82 -35.20 13.40
C ALA A 766 -19.02 -36.34 14.00
N ARG A 767 -17.68 -36.28 13.91
CA ARG A 767 -16.80 -37.26 14.57
C ARG A 767 -16.96 -37.27 16.08
N TYR A 768 -16.99 -36.09 16.71
CA TYR A 768 -17.25 -35.98 18.15
C TYR A 768 -18.58 -36.62 18.51
N PHE A 769 -19.65 -36.28 17.79
CA PHE A 769 -20.98 -36.83 18.01
C PHE A 769 -20.99 -38.36 17.89
N VAL A 770 -20.38 -38.91 16.84
CA VAL A 770 -20.27 -40.36 16.63
C VAL A 770 -19.48 -41.03 17.75
N ARG A 771 -18.40 -40.41 18.23
CA ARG A 771 -17.61 -40.94 19.35
C ARG A 771 -18.45 -41.03 20.63
N GLN A 772 -19.23 -40.00 20.95
CA GLN A 772 -20.11 -40.01 22.12
C GLN A 772 -21.28 -41.00 21.95
N TRP A 773 -21.85 -41.08 20.74
CA TRP A 773 -22.89 -42.05 20.39
C TRP A 773 -22.43 -43.49 20.65
N GLN A 774 -21.24 -43.84 20.15
CA GLN A 774 -20.67 -45.18 20.32
C GLN A 774 -20.29 -45.48 21.78
N ALA A 775 -19.80 -44.46 22.49
CA ALA A 775 -19.43 -44.58 23.90
C ALA A 775 -20.64 -44.53 24.86
N ARG A 776 -21.85 -44.27 24.35
CA ARG A 776 -23.08 -44.02 25.14
C ARG A 776 -22.88 -42.96 26.22
N LYS A 777 -22.18 -41.88 25.85
CA LYS A 777 -21.87 -40.72 26.70
C LYS A 777 -22.67 -39.50 26.23
N PRO A 778 -22.98 -38.56 27.14
CA PRO A 778 -23.68 -37.33 26.76
C PRO A 778 -22.75 -36.36 26.02
N LEU A 779 -23.36 -35.42 25.31
CA LEU A 779 -22.69 -34.33 24.61
C LEU A 779 -22.37 -33.22 25.62
N ILE A 780 -21.14 -32.72 25.58
CA ILE A 780 -20.69 -31.61 26.44
C ILE A 780 -20.99 -30.29 25.72
N LEU A 781 -21.77 -29.42 26.37
CA LEU A 781 -22.13 -28.09 25.89
C LEU A 781 -21.48 -27.00 26.79
N LYS A 782 -21.51 -25.72 26.38
CA LYS A 782 -20.66 -24.61 26.88
C LYS A 782 -20.80 -24.26 28.37
N SER A 783 -21.73 -24.88 29.10
CA SER A 783 -21.95 -24.68 30.53
C SER A 783 -21.75 -26.00 31.25
N ASP A 784 -20.85 -26.04 32.25
CA ASP A 784 -20.49 -27.24 33.02
C ASP A 784 -21.69 -27.93 33.71
N ASN A 785 -22.88 -27.35 33.66
CA ASN A 785 -24.12 -27.88 34.23
C ASN A 785 -25.12 -28.45 33.20
N TYR A 786 -24.86 -28.37 31.89
CA TYR A 786 -25.77 -28.87 30.86
C TYR A 786 -25.07 -29.89 29.96
N SER A 787 -25.39 -31.16 30.19
CA SER A 787 -25.08 -32.25 29.27
C SER A 787 -26.36 -32.70 28.59
N GLU A 788 -26.34 -32.84 27.28
CA GLU A 788 -27.50 -33.29 26.50
C GLU A 788 -27.26 -34.71 25.99
N SER A 789 -28.28 -35.55 26.00
CA SER A 789 -28.15 -36.88 25.39
C SER A 789 -28.01 -36.76 23.87
N VAL A 790 -27.21 -37.64 23.28
CA VAL A 790 -27.03 -37.71 21.82
C VAL A 790 -28.37 -37.87 21.09
N GLU A 791 -29.31 -38.59 21.68
CA GLU A 791 -30.66 -38.78 21.13
C GLU A 791 -31.52 -37.52 21.18
N CYS A 792 -31.43 -36.76 22.28
CA CYS A 792 -32.16 -35.50 22.44
C CYS A 792 -31.68 -34.46 21.43
N PHE A 793 -30.36 -34.33 21.28
CA PHE A 793 -29.74 -33.43 20.30
C PHE A 793 -30.19 -33.76 18.87
N LEU A 794 -30.22 -35.06 18.52
CA LEU A 794 -30.72 -35.49 17.21
C LEU A 794 -32.19 -35.12 17.01
N ARG A 795 -33.05 -35.38 18.00
CA ARG A 795 -34.48 -35.06 17.90
C ARG A 795 -34.72 -33.56 17.73
N LEU A 796 -33.91 -32.72 18.38
CA LEU A 796 -33.99 -31.27 18.30
C LEU A 796 -33.53 -30.72 16.95
N HIS A 797 -32.44 -31.25 16.39
CA HIS A 797 -31.76 -30.67 15.22
C HIS A 797 -31.91 -31.44 13.90
N LYS A 798 -32.60 -32.59 13.87
CA LYS A 798 -32.71 -33.41 12.64
C LYS A 798 -33.35 -32.72 11.43
N TYR A 799 -34.22 -31.73 11.64
CA TYR A 799 -34.84 -30.97 10.53
C TYR A 799 -34.26 -29.58 10.35
N ASP A 800 -33.24 -29.23 11.14
CA ASP A 800 -32.52 -27.98 10.97
C ASP A 800 -31.60 -28.09 9.76
N ALA A 801 -31.86 -27.23 8.77
CA ALA A 801 -31.09 -27.10 7.54
C ALA A 801 -29.58 -26.89 7.78
N SER A 802 -29.19 -26.22 8.88
CA SER A 802 -27.79 -25.98 9.22
C SER A 802 -27.03 -27.25 9.62
N TYR A 803 -27.74 -28.33 9.94
CA TYR A 803 -27.15 -29.61 10.33
C TYR A 803 -27.19 -30.67 9.21
N ASP A 804 -27.69 -30.34 8.01
CA ASP A 804 -27.83 -31.34 6.92
C ASP A 804 -26.48 -31.99 6.54
N ILE A 805 -25.42 -31.20 6.41
CA ILE A 805 -24.08 -31.72 6.10
C ILE A 805 -23.51 -32.52 7.29
N PHE A 806 -23.74 -32.03 8.50
CA PHE A 806 -23.36 -32.74 9.72
C PHE A 806 -24.00 -34.14 9.80
N TRP A 807 -25.31 -34.25 9.54
CA TRP A 807 -26.01 -35.54 9.58
C TRP A 807 -25.52 -36.52 8.51
N ARG A 808 -25.15 -36.03 7.33
CA ARG A 808 -24.50 -36.83 6.30
C ARG A 808 -23.19 -37.43 6.80
N PHE A 809 -22.34 -36.62 7.42
CA PHE A 809 -21.08 -37.10 8.00
C PHE A 809 -21.32 -38.10 9.14
N VAL A 810 -22.30 -37.86 10.02
CA VAL A 810 -22.66 -38.80 11.09
C VAL A 810 -23.05 -40.17 10.51
N ALA A 811 -23.92 -40.20 9.49
CA ALA A 811 -24.34 -41.43 8.85
C ALA A 811 -23.17 -42.18 8.18
N GLY A 812 -22.32 -41.45 7.44
CA GLY A 812 -21.15 -42.04 6.79
C GLY A 812 -20.15 -42.61 7.79
N LEU A 813 -19.84 -41.87 8.87
CA LEU A 813 -18.88 -42.28 9.90
C LEU A 813 -19.38 -43.49 10.72
N LEU A 814 -20.69 -43.61 10.96
CA LEU A 814 -21.27 -44.78 11.63
C LEU A 814 -21.23 -46.02 10.72
N SER A 815 -21.46 -45.85 9.42
CA SER A 815 -21.46 -46.94 8.44
C SER A 815 -20.11 -47.67 8.36
N THR A 816 -19.00 -46.93 8.49
CA THR A 816 -17.64 -47.50 8.46
C THR A 816 -17.28 -48.29 9.72
N ASN A 817 -18.06 -48.15 10.78
CA ASN A 817 -17.71 -48.66 12.11
C ASN A 817 -18.54 -49.88 12.51
N ASN A 818 -19.87 -49.75 12.48
CA ASN A 818 -20.78 -50.80 12.94
C ASN A 818 -22.20 -50.59 12.36
N GLN A 819 -22.73 -51.61 11.69
CA GLN A 819 -24.09 -51.57 11.13
C GLN A 819 -25.19 -51.43 12.19
N THR A 820 -24.96 -51.91 13.42
CA THR A 820 -25.94 -51.79 14.51
C THR A 820 -26.17 -50.32 14.88
N PHE A 821 -25.11 -49.53 15.03
CA PHE A 821 -25.26 -48.09 15.31
C PHE A 821 -25.87 -47.33 14.12
N THR A 822 -25.60 -47.78 12.90
CA THR A 822 -26.24 -47.23 11.69
C THR A 822 -27.75 -47.49 11.74
N LEU A 823 -28.17 -48.72 12.07
CA LEU A 823 -29.59 -49.05 12.24
C LEU A 823 -30.25 -48.21 13.35
N GLU A 824 -29.59 -48.06 14.50
CA GLU A 824 -30.09 -47.24 15.61
C GLU A 824 -30.32 -45.78 15.19
N LEU A 825 -29.39 -45.19 14.42
CA LEU A 825 -29.54 -43.82 13.91
C LEU A 825 -30.80 -43.67 13.05
N PHE A 826 -31.00 -44.55 12.06
CA PHE A 826 -32.13 -44.45 11.14
C PHE A 826 -33.47 -44.70 11.86
N GLN A 827 -33.49 -45.61 12.82
CA GLN A 827 -34.66 -45.82 13.69
C GLN A 827 -35.00 -44.57 14.50
N LEU A 828 -33.99 -43.90 15.07
CA LEU A 828 -34.20 -42.69 15.87
C LEU A 828 -34.64 -41.49 15.01
N ILE A 829 -34.09 -41.33 13.81
CA ILE A 829 -34.55 -40.31 12.84
C ILE A 829 -36.05 -40.50 12.56
N GLY A 830 -36.50 -41.75 12.41
CA GLY A 830 -37.89 -42.15 12.17
C GLY A 830 -38.86 -41.89 13.33
N GLN A 831 -38.37 -41.62 14.54
CA GLN A 831 -39.21 -41.32 15.70
C GLN A 831 -39.66 -39.85 15.75
N GLU A 832 -40.46 -39.47 16.75
CA GLU A 832 -40.86 -38.08 16.97
C GLU A 832 -39.64 -37.16 17.27
N PRO A 833 -39.67 -35.88 16.87
CA PRO A 833 -40.74 -35.20 16.13
C PRO A 833 -40.82 -35.63 14.65
N LEU A 834 -42.03 -35.72 14.10
CA LEU A 834 -42.28 -36.08 12.70
C LEU A 834 -42.42 -34.83 11.83
N ASP A 835 -41.93 -34.91 10.59
CA ASP A 835 -42.21 -33.89 9.58
C ASP A 835 -43.63 -34.08 9.04
N LEU A 836 -44.59 -33.35 9.61
CA LEU A 836 -46.01 -33.53 9.34
C LEU A 836 -46.48 -32.92 8.00
N VAL A 837 -45.71 -31.98 7.44
CA VAL A 837 -46.16 -31.12 6.33
C VAL A 837 -45.14 -31.09 5.18
N GLY A 838 -43.90 -31.55 5.40
CA GLY A 838 -42.77 -31.28 4.52
C GLY A 838 -42.09 -32.51 3.89
N PRO A 839 -41.26 -32.27 2.87
CA PRO A 839 -40.36 -33.24 2.26
C PRO A 839 -39.02 -33.38 3.02
N VAL A 840 -38.85 -32.70 4.17
CA VAL A 840 -37.57 -32.52 4.85
C VAL A 840 -37.09 -33.84 5.45
N HIS A 841 -37.99 -34.60 6.06
CA HIS A 841 -37.67 -35.92 6.59
C HIS A 841 -37.16 -36.88 5.52
N GLN A 842 -37.87 -36.96 4.38
CA GLN A 842 -37.45 -37.83 3.29
C GLN A 842 -36.10 -37.40 2.71
N ARG A 843 -35.87 -36.08 2.61
CA ARG A 843 -34.61 -35.52 2.14
C ARG A 843 -33.44 -35.87 3.06
N LEU A 844 -33.62 -35.69 4.37
CA LEU A 844 -32.61 -36.05 5.37
C LEU A 844 -32.24 -37.53 5.24
N LEU A 845 -33.24 -38.42 5.23
CA LEU A 845 -33.02 -39.85 5.10
C LEU A 845 -32.30 -40.20 3.79
N MET A 846 -32.70 -39.61 2.65
CA MET A 846 -32.02 -39.81 1.36
C MET A 846 -30.55 -39.35 1.42
N HIS A 847 -30.28 -38.18 2.01
CA HIS A 847 -28.92 -37.67 2.15
C HIS A 847 -28.06 -38.56 3.04
N CYS A 848 -28.57 -39.00 4.20
CA CYS A 848 -27.87 -39.92 5.09
C CYS A 848 -27.64 -41.28 4.44
N LEU A 849 -28.66 -41.85 3.77
CA LEU A 849 -28.55 -43.16 3.10
C LEU A 849 -27.48 -43.14 2.01
N SER A 850 -27.35 -41.99 1.32
CA SER A 850 -26.37 -41.79 0.26
C SER A 850 -24.91 -41.75 0.73
N GLU A 851 -24.69 -41.68 2.04
CA GLU A 851 -23.36 -41.76 2.68
C GLU A 851 -23.07 -43.15 3.25
N VAL A 852 -24.04 -44.07 3.23
CA VAL A 852 -23.88 -45.45 3.70
C VAL A 852 -23.50 -46.36 2.53
N SER A 853 -22.24 -46.81 2.50
CA SER A 853 -21.70 -47.66 1.44
C SER A 853 -22.48 -48.98 1.33
N GLY A 854 -22.86 -49.36 0.11
CA GLY A 854 -23.69 -50.55 -0.16
C GLY A 854 -22.97 -51.90 -0.17
N GLU A 855 -21.72 -51.98 0.31
CA GLU A 855 -20.86 -53.16 0.13
C GLU A 855 -21.16 -54.32 1.10
N ALA A 856 -22.00 -54.10 2.12
CA ALA A 856 -22.37 -55.17 3.02
C ALA A 856 -23.39 -56.12 2.38
N LYS A 857 -23.01 -57.38 2.23
CA LYS A 857 -23.87 -58.43 1.65
C LYS A 857 -24.87 -59.04 2.65
N GLU A 858 -24.64 -58.89 3.95
CA GLU A 858 -25.48 -59.42 5.04
C GLU A 858 -25.56 -58.45 6.23
N GLY A 859 -26.71 -58.38 6.92
CA GLY A 859 -26.91 -57.60 8.14
C GLY A 859 -28.31 -56.98 8.33
N ALA A 860 -28.68 -56.69 9.57
CA ALA A 860 -30.01 -56.16 9.93
C ALA A 860 -30.35 -54.80 9.29
N PHE A 861 -29.32 -53.98 9.00
CA PHE A 861 -29.51 -52.69 8.35
C PHE A 861 -29.91 -52.82 6.87
N ILE A 862 -29.52 -53.89 6.17
CA ILE A 862 -29.87 -54.09 4.74
C ILE A 862 -31.39 -54.19 4.56
N THR A 863 -32.04 -54.94 5.46
CA THR A 863 -33.50 -55.07 5.46
C THR A 863 -34.18 -53.71 5.67
N GLU A 864 -33.65 -52.89 6.57
CA GLU A 864 -34.19 -51.55 6.83
C GLU A 864 -33.93 -50.59 5.67
N ARG A 865 -32.73 -50.64 5.07
CA ARG A 865 -32.38 -49.90 3.86
C ARG A 865 -33.35 -50.21 2.73
N LYS A 866 -33.63 -51.49 2.47
CA LYS A 866 -34.58 -51.91 1.43
C LYS A 866 -35.99 -51.33 1.69
N LYS A 867 -36.48 -51.39 2.93
CA LYS A 867 -37.77 -50.77 3.29
C LYS A 867 -37.79 -49.26 3.03
N LEU A 868 -36.70 -48.56 3.35
CA LEU A 868 -36.58 -47.13 3.10
C LEU A 868 -36.55 -46.82 1.60
N GLU A 869 -35.80 -47.59 0.82
CA GLU A 869 -35.72 -47.49 -0.64
C GLU A 869 -37.09 -47.76 -1.31
N ASP A 870 -37.80 -48.80 -0.91
CA ASP A 870 -39.15 -49.12 -1.37
C ASP A 870 -40.12 -47.96 -1.05
N LYS A 871 -40.05 -47.42 0.18
CA LYS A 871 -40.86 -46.26 0.59
C LYS A 871 -40.53 -45.02 -0.24
N PHE A 872 -39.26 -44.77 -0.57
CA PHE A 872 -38.89 -43.67 -1.45
C PHE A 872 -39.40 -43.86 -2.88
N ALA A 873 -39.41 -45.09 -3.39
CA ALA A 873 -39.99 -45.41 -4.69
C ALA A 873 -41.50 -45.13 -4.71
N ASP A 874 -42.22 -45.47 -3.65
CA ASP A 874 -43.65 -45.16 -3.50
C ASP A 874 -43.90 -43.65 -3.47
N TRP A 875 -43.09 -42.88 -2.72
CA TRP A 875 -43.17 -41.42 -2.70
C TRP A 875 -42.90 -40.79 -4.06
N LEU A 876 -41.92 -41.32 -4.80
CA LEU A 876 -41.60 -40.87 -6.15
C LEU A 876 -42.77 -41.15 -7.11
N ASN A 877 -43.36 -42.35 -7.05
CA ASN A 877 -44.53 -42.70 -7.85
C ASN A 877 -45.71 -41.77 -7.54
N LEU A 878 -45.95 -41.49 -6.25
CA LEU A 878 -47.01 -40.59 -5.82
C LEU A 878 -46.80 -39.18 -6.36
N GLU A 879 -45.58 -38.63 -6.28
CA GLU A 879 -45.30 -37.30 -6.83
C GLU A 879 -45.47 -37.24 -8.35
N VAL A 880 -45.01 -38.26 -9.08
CA VAL A 880 -45.17 -38.35 -10.54
C VAL A 880 -46.66 -38.37 -10.91
N ILE A 881 -47.48 -39.10 -10.16
CA ILE A 881 -48.93 -39.15 -10.35
C ILE A 881 -49.59 -37.78 -10.10
N PHE A 882 -49.17 -37.06 -9.05
CA PHE A 882 -49.81 -35.80 -8.65
C PHE A 882 -49.33 -34.56 -9.42
N THR A 883 -48.09 -34.55 -9.89
CA THR A 883 -47.48 -33.34 -10.48
C THR A 883 -47.12 -33.47 -11.96
N ASN A 884 -47.27 -34.67 -12.56
CA ASN A 884 -46.78 -34.98 -13.91
C ASN A 884 -45.28 -34.69 -14.11
N GLU A 885 -44.53 -34.48 -13.03
CA GLU A 885 -43.10 -34.23 -13.00
C GLU A 885 -42.46 -35.01 -11.85
N ALA A 886 -41.29 -35.60 -12.09
CA ALA A 886 -40.51 -36.25 -11.04
C ALA A 886 -39.63 -35.20 -10.33
N ASN A 887 -40.19 -34.38 -9.44
CA ASN A 887 -39.50 -33.24 -8.81
C ASN A 887 -38.65 -33.64 -7.58
N TYR A 888 -39.04 -34.65 -6.81
CA TYR A 888 -38.23 -35.37 -5.82
C TYR A 888 -37.07 -36.04 -6.52
N SER A 889 -37.31 -36.73 -7.64
CA SER A 889 -36.25 -37.27 -8.50
C SER A 889 -35.35 -36.16 -9.02
N LYS A 890 -35.81 -35.09 -9.68
CA LYS A 890 -34.91 -34.00 -10.11
C LYS A 890 -34.13 -33.33 -8.95
N ARG A 891 -34.55 -33.52 -7.69
CA ARG A 891 -33.86 -33.08 -6.47
C ARG A 891 -33.10 -34.19 -5.72
N SER A 892 -33.25 -35.48 -6.05
CA SER A 892 -32.60 -36.66 -5.43
C SER A 892 -32.01 -37.68 -6.45
N SER A 893 -32.61 -37.85 -7.62
CA SER A 893 -32.22 -38.66 -8.80
C SER A 893 -31.03 -38.11 -9.58
N GLN A 894 -29.96 -37.72 -8.88
CA GLN A 894 -28.62 -37.85 -9.45
C GLN A 894 -27.77 -38.88 -8.73
N ARG A 895 -28.39 -39.76 -7.94
CA ARG A 895 -27.67 -40.85 -7.27
C ARG A 895 -28.13 -42.28 -7.58
N HIS A 896 -29.26 -42.52 -8.25
CA HIS A 896 -29.62 -43.87 -8.68
C HIS A 896 -30.40 -43.87 -10.01
N LEU A 897 -29.65 -43.82 -11.11
CA LEU A 897 -29.88 -44.50 -12.39
C LEU A 897 -28.53 -44.61 -13.10
#